data_AF-A0A6P1MAF2-F1
#
_entry.id   AF-A0A6P1MAF2-F1
#
_cell.length_a   1.000
_cell.length_b   1.000
_cell.length_c   1.000
_cell.angle_alpha   90.00
_cell.angle_beta   90.00
_cell.angle_gamma   90.00
#
_symmetry.space_group_name_H-M   'P 1'
#
loop_
_entity.id
_entity.type
_entity.pdbx_description
1 polymer ?
#
loop_
_entity_poly.entity_id
_entity_poly.type
_entity_poly.pdbx_seq_one_letter_code
_entity_poly.pdbx_strand_id
1 'polypeptide(L)'
;MNKKLIHLIGSVLCGVSFGANYVYQGNGGDPNDWYDDANWSDAAGLADWPTAADNALFMSELDMTISQIVPVHGQLQTGRGATNTVTIAAGGVVSNSNQTIAGIVDNGEGHFVVDGGTLVTKALRLNVFGGATVLSSGTRFELKSGAVHVDSSFGGDNAGDVDLGLNESATMEVSGGSLMVDNNLDFTDGFLKIVGASGFIQIGNTLQLGTGTGSSTQLSFELNGSGLVSTVFADAFSLLGVTTLEVDASQASCGDVLNLVLIDLANDTFSISEFSALSNALTTVNVRSGTLSLSGDGRQLLFSGIAEGTRIVSASVSENFLKLDVETTDSPSDLFVVGCTNLNSGWRSIAYATNATGGLQADLSRAPTVGTNRTVYVPATTQQAFYSIERSPLDDWFVVAAENDPAATTHELSSGGFELGISSLGGGYINRLALPGIGDTMGPVADRFGRGGQSAIRDYLHGQRYNPTQAGFSDPAGTVCRVLETLDDSALVVAPRPCVLFRGDGQMDFTEWENLVDDGYTESGGSNDWDTIDESLLPGKQATEITSEFDYFCTYEDRAGADGITIPCFRHYYEYRYVRDPGHCILQHNLGPLFDPVTGEVTDLSVTEPVGIYPATSNDLGVLQFSISIRMDRDLWAPLYRGLVNGPTIGDLSMQERGSNVAVRAFHRDASLAERTPGFALPNYAQIQVPLLILSESSDIDQGGALGLYFPDSEINTESVVGVDENSGAILYRDDRRLHVELRDSPFRIPTMQWDGFRGYLLGMLNPTRTPAGTVEVLRGEFYLLNGSPREIFENAQRIQPF
;
A
#
# COMPACT_ATOMS: atom_id res chain seq x y z
N MET A 1 41.16 -4.16 -60.42
CA MET A 1 42.38 -4.93 -60.78
C MET A 1 42.77 -5.81 -59.58
N ASN A 2 43.44 -6.95 -59.83
CA ASN A 2 44.34 -7.74 -58.95
C ASN A 2 44.12 -7.72 -57.40
N LYS A 3 43.71 -8.84 -56.77
CA LYS A 3 44.53 -10.02 -56.28
C LYS A 3 45.29 -9.72 -54.97
N LYS A 4 45.50 -10.62 -54.00
CA LYS A 4 45.42 -12.11 -53.82
C LYS A 4 45.34 -12.40 -52.28
N LEU A 5 45.20 -13.58 -51.66
CA LEU A 5 45.04 -15.02 -51.99
C LEU A 5 44.44 -15.77 -50.75
N ILE A 6 43.24 -16.35 -50.82
CA ILE A 6 42.94 -17.80 -50.73
C ILE A 6 43.90 -18.70 -49.90
N HIS A 7 43.39 -19.36 -48.85
CA HIS A 7 43.56 -20.79 -48.50
C HIS A 7 42.59 -21.14 -47.33
N LEU A 8 42.17 -22.38 -47.04
CA LEU A 8 41.75 -23.53 -47.89
C LEU A 8 41.22 -24.67 -46.97
N ILE A 9 39.99 -25.17 -47.19
CA ILE A 9 39.41 -26.43 -46.64
C ILE A 9 39.20 -26.45 -45.09
N GLY A 10 38.17 -27.09 -44.53
CA GLY A 10 37.16 -27.98 -45.12
C GLY A 10 35.81 -27.95 -44.37
N SER A 11 34.81 -28.67 -44.90
CA SER A 11 33.38 -28.46 -44.61
C SER A 11 32.63 -29.73 -44.18
N VAL A 12 31.86 -29.65 -43.10
CA VAL A 12 30.65 -30.46 -42.79
C VAL A 12 29.68 -29.48 -42.11
N LEU A 13 28.48 -29.14 -42.60
CA LEU A 13 27.28 -29.94 -42.89
C LEU A 13 26.60 -30.60 -41.67
N CYS A 14 26.03 -29.77 -40.79
CA CYS A 14 24.74 -30.07 -40.17
C CYS A 14 23.71 -29.08 -40.73
N GLY A 15 22.50 -29.56 -41.04
CA GLY A 15 21.45 -28.73 -41.64
C GLY A 15 20.62 -27.99 -40.60
N VAL A 16 20.19 -26.77 -40.92
CA VAL A 16 19.01 -26.18 -40.30
C VAL A 16 17.77 -26.86 -40.89
N SER A 17 16.96 -27.48 -40.04
CA SER A 17 15.61 -27.91 -40.40
C SER A 17 14.74 -26.66 -40.61
N PHE A 18 14.17 -26.51 -41.80
CA PHE A 18 13.09 -25.55 -42.01
C PHE A 18 11.80 -26.20 -41.53
N GLY A 19 11.31 -25.78 -40.35
CA GLY A 19 9.98 -26.14 -39.88
C GLY A 19 8.91 -25.70 -40.89
N ALA A 20 7.95 -26.57 -41.18
CA ALA A 20 6.94 -26.33 -42.19
C ALA A 20 5.79 -25.49 -41.62
N ASN A 21 5.77 -24.19 -41.95
CA ASN A 21 4.65 -23.30 -41.63
C ASN A 21 3.39 -23.69 -42.44
N TYR A 22 2.58 -24.59 -41.90
CA TYR A 22 1.26 -24.91 -42.45
C TYR A 22 0.26 -23.81 -42.10
N VAL A 23 -0.13 -23.00 -43.10
CA VAL A 23 -1.22 -22.02 -42.98
C VAL A 23 -2.46 -22.58 -43.66
N TYR A 24 -3.44 -23.03 -42.87
CA TYR A 24 -4.73 -23.47 -43.40
C TYR A 24 -5.68 -22.28 -43.58
N GLN A 25 -5.94 -21.89 -44.82
CA GLN A 25 -7.02 -20.95 -45.18
C GLN A 25 -8.13 -21.66 -45.98
N GLY A 26 -8.93 -22.46 -45.29
CA GLY A 26 -10.19 -22.98 -45.82
C GLY A 26 -11.26 -21.89 -45.86
N ASN A 27 -11.46 -21.24 -46.99
CA ASN A 27 -12.54 -20.27 -47.21
C ASN A 27 -13.35 -20.64 -48.47
N GLY A 28 -14.19 -21.66 -48.34
CA GLY A 28 -15.07 -22.18 -49.39
C GLY A 28 -15.95 -23.30 -48.82
N GLY A 29 -17.22 -23.32 -49.20
CA GLY A 29 -18.20 -24.28 -48.67
C GLY A 29 -18.48 -25.42 -49.64
N ASP A 30 -18.04 -26.63 -49.28
CA ASP A 30 -18.61 -27.90 -49.77
C ASP A 30 -18.48 -28.95 -48.65
N PRO A 31 -19.59 -29.53 -48.13
CA PRO A 31 -19.54 -30.35 -46.90
C PRO A 31 -19.50 -31.87 -47.11
N ASN A 32 -19.16 -32.40 -48.30
CA ASN A 32 -19.25 -33.85 -48.59
C ASN A 32 -18.11 -34.46 -49.44
N ASP A 33 -16.83 -34.16 -49.18
CA ASP A 33 -15.75 -34.97 -49.78
C ASP A 33 -14.47 -35.04 -48.92
N TRP A 34 -14.33 -36.11 -48.12
CA TRP A 34 -13.14 -36.42 -47.31
C TRP A 34 -13.06 -37.92 -46.98
N TYR A 35 -12.71 -38.76 -47.97
CA TYR A 35 -12.14 -40.11 -47.75
C TYR A 35 -11.50 -40.69 -49.02
N ASP A 36 -10.17 -40.89 -48.99
CA ASP A 36 -9.41 -41.96 -49.68
C ASP A 36 -7.90 -41.75 -49.45
N ASP A 37 -7.02 -42.74 -49.32
CA ASP A 37 -7.13 -44.07 -48.67
C ASP A 37 -5.68 -44.57 -48.41
N ALA A 38 -5.40 -45.15 -47.23
CA ALA A 38 -4.16 -45.88 -46.93
C ALA A 38 -4.18 -46.62 -45.57
N ASN A 39 -4.94 -47.72 -45.48
CA ASN A 39 -4.76 -48.86 -44.57
C ASN A 39 -4.03 -48.69 -43.21
N TRP A 40 -4.67 -49.12 -42.12
CA TRP A 40 -4.11 -50.15 -41.21
C TRP A 40 -5.25 -50.91 -40.51
N SER A 41 -5.35 -52.21 -40.76
CA SER A 41 -6.14 -53.19 -39.99
C SER A 41 -5.15 -54.13 -39.26
N ASP A 42 -5.47 -54.87 -38.20
CA ASP A 42 -6.72 -55.13 -37.45
C ASP A 42 -6.41 -54.94 -35.92
N ALA A 43 -7.30 -55.08 -34.92
CA ALA A 43 -8.60 -55.74 -34.85
C ALA A 43 -9.47 -55.23 -33.67
N ALA A 44 -10.73 -55.70 -33.64
CA ALA A 44 -11.48 -56.05 -32.42
C ALA A 44 -11.67 -54.99 -31.31
N GLY A 45 -12.37 -53.91 -31.65
CA GLY A 45 -13.65 -53.62 -30.98
C GLY A 45 -13.65 -52.73 -29.72
N LEU A 46 -13.76 -51.43 -29.95
CA LEU A 46 -14.66 -50.55 -29.19
C LEU A 46 -15.57 -49.83 -30.19
N ALA A 47 -16.89 -49.86 -29.94
CA ALA A 47 -17.88 -49.10 -30.69
C ALA A 47 -18.21 -47.79 -29.95
N ASP A 48 -18.93 -46.90 -30.62
CA ASP A 48 -19.47 -45.64 -30.10
C ASP A 48 -18.41 -44.55 -29.77
N TRP A 49 -17.73 -44.06 -30.81
CA TRP A 49 -17.23 -42.67 -30.82
C TRP A 49 -18.39 -41.67 -31.02
N PRO A 50 -18.33 -40.45 -30.46
CA PRO A 50 -19.40 -39.46 -30.58
C PRO A 50 -19.52 -38.91 -32.01
N THR A 51 -20.75 -38.69 -32.46
CA THR A 51 -21.06 -38.25 -33.84
C THR A 51 -21.31 -36.75 -33.98
N ALA A 52 -20.70 -36.15 -35.01
CA ALA A 52 -21.14 -34.96 -35.73
C ALA A 52 -21.16 -33.59 -34.98
N ALA A 53 -19.96 -33.10 -34.65
CA ALA A 53 -19.67 -31.65 -34.52
C ALA A 53 -18.17 -31.36 -34.78
N ASP A 54 -17.72 -31.63 -36.01
CA ASP A 54 -16.45 -31.22 -36.66
C ASP A 54 -15.19 -31.05 -35.79
N ASN A 55 -14.45 -32.17 -35.62
CA ASN A 55 -13.08 -32.14 -35.08
C ASN A 55 -12.06 -31.85 -36.21
N ALA A 56 -11.49 -30.65 -36.24
CA ALA A 56 -10.23 -30.42 -36.96
C ALA A 56 -9.07 -31.07 -36.19
N LEU A 57 -8.42 -32.07 -36.79
CA LEU A 57 -7.38 -32.92 -36.19
C LEU A 57 -5.98 -32.50 -36.65
N PHE A 58 -5.20 -31.89 -35.76
CA PHE A 58 -3.87 -31.32 -36.07
C PHE A 58 -2.69 -32.28 -35.82
N MET A 59 -2.70 -33.45 -36.45
CA MET A 59 -1.57 -34.38 -36.37
C MET A 59 -0.33 -33.85 -37.11
N SER A 60 0.83 -33.96 -36.46
CA SER A 60 2.15 -33.75 -37.07
C SER A 60 3.14 -34.81 -36.56
N GLU A 61 4.08 -35.21 -37.41
CA GLU A 61 5.21 -36.11 -37.12
C GLU A 61 6.54 -35.33 -36.94
N LEU A 62 6.47 -34.00 -36.94
CA LEU A 62 7.59 -33.03 -36.83
C LEU A 62 7.11 -31.75 -36.12
N ASP A 63 8.04 -30.96 -35.58
CA ASP A 63 7.74 -29.74 -34.81
C ASP A 63 6.79 -28.77 -35.53
N MET A 64 5.70 -28.37 -34.85
CA MET A 64 4.66 -27.49 -35.39
C MET A 64 4.60 -26.15 -34.65
N THR A 65 4.58 -25.03 -35.39
CA THR A 65 4.48 -23.68 -34.82
C THR A 65 3.23 -22.95 -35.29
N ILE A 66 2.37 -22.57 -34.35
CA ILE A 66 1.15 -21.78 -34.58
C ILE A 66 1.50 -20.30 -34.38
N SER A 67 1.33 -19.48 -35.41
CA SER A 67 1.77 -18.06 -35.45
C SER A 67 0.73 -17.08 -35.99
N GLN A 68 -0.52 -17.54 -36.17
CA GLN A 68 -1.67 -16.75 -36.59
C GLN A 68 -2.94 -17.23 -35.86
N ILE A 69 -4.05 -16.50 -35.99
CA ILE A 69 -5.33 -16.84 -35.37
C ILE A 69 -5.93 -18.07 -36.06
N VAL A 70 -6.23 -19.11 -35.28
CA VAL A 70 -6.87 -20.37 -35.72
C VAL A 70 -8.38 -20.32 -35.42
N PRO A 71 -9.27 -20.98 -36.20
CA PRO A 71 -10.71 -20.97 -35.94
C PRO A 71 -11.12 -21.55 -34.57
N VAL A 72 -12.29 -21.13 -34.09
CA VAL A 72 -12.82 -21.33 -32.72
C VAL A 72 -13.14 -22.80 -32.35
N HIS A 73 -12.99 -23.74 -33.29
CA HIS A 73 -13.41 -25.14 -33.14
C HIS A 73 -12.35 -26.10 -33.72
N GLY A 74 -11.84 -27.01 -32.89
CA GLY A 74 -10.88 -28.05 -33.29
C GLY A 74 -10.23 -28.76 -32.09
N GLN A 75 -9.71 -29.98 -32.31
CA GLN A 75 -9.02 -30.77 -31.29
C GLN A 75 -7.56 -31.00 -31.69
N LEU A 76 -6.62 -30.47 -30.91
CA LEU A 76 -5.20 -30.58 -31.21
C LEU A 76 -4.63 -31.88 -30.62
N GLN A 77 -4.10 -32.76 -31.47
CA GLN A 77 -3.49 -34.04 -31.09
C GLN A 77 -2.15 -34.21 -31.82
N THR A 78 -1.07 -34.48 -31.08
CA THR A 78 0.25 -34.80 -31.66
C THR A 78 0.26 -36.19 -32.31
N GLY A 79 1.13 -36.40 -33.31
CA GLY A 79 1.22 -37.66 -34.04
C GLY A 79 1.90 -38.80 -33.27
N ARG A 80 1.69 -40.04 -33.75
CA ARG A 80 2.36 -41.24 -33.23
C ARG A 80 3.84 -41.24 -33.64
N GLY A 81 4.74 -41.21 -32.66
CA GLY A 81 6.16 -41.48 -32.83
C GLY A 81 7.05 -40.25 -33.00
N ALA A 82 8.28 -40.36 -32.46
CA ALA A 82 9.23 -39.28 -32.20
C ALA A 82 8.72 -38.20 -31.22
N THR A 83 9.66 -37.46 -30.64
CA THR A 83 9.39 -36.36 -29.69
C THR A 83 8.74 -35.20 -30.45
N ASN A 84 7.44 -34.98 -30.27
CA ASN A 84 6.68 -34.02 -31.07
C ASN A 84 6.41 -32.72 -30.31
N THR A 85 6.99 -31.61 -30.78
CA THR A 85 6.76 -30.27 -30.21
C THR A 85 5.61 -29.54 -30.91
N VAL A 86 4.74 -28.90 -30.14
CA VAL A 86 3.76 -27.91 -30.64
C VAL A 86 3.93 -26.60 -29.89
N THR A 87 4.21 -25.52 -30.63
CA THR A 87 4.47 -24.19 -30.07
C THR A 87 3.41 -23.18 -30.53
N ILE A 88 2.68 -22.58 -29.59
CA ILE A 88 1.90 -21.35 -29.86
C ILE A 88 2.83 -20.15 -29.66
N ALA A 89 3.27 -19.58 -30.78
CA ALA A 89 4.24 -18.48 -30.82
C ALA A 89 3.57 -17.10 -30.71
N ALA A 90 4.37 -16.06 -30.48
CA ALA A 90 3.96 -14.66 -30.43
C ALA A 90 2.97 -14.26 -31.55
N GLY A 91 1.79 -13.78 -31.14
CA GLY A 91 0.69 -13.39 -32.04
C GLY A 91 -0.19 -14.54 -32.55
N GLY A 92 0.15 -15.79 -32.25
CA GLY A 92 -0.74 -16.94 -32.41
C GLY A 92 -1.84 -16.92 -31.33
N VAL A 93 -3.08 -17.15 -31.73
CA VAL A 93 -4.22 -17.28 -30.81
C VAL A 93 -4.98 -18.57 -31.14
N VAL A 94 -5.16 -19.40 -30.12
CA VAL A 94 -5.95 -20.64 -30.18
C VAL A 94 -7.08 -20.52 -29.16
N SER A 95 -8.32 -20.69 -29.63
CA SER A 95 -9.50 -20.72 -28.76
C SER A 95 -10.31 -21.98 -29.05
N ASN A 96 -10.62 -22.75 -28.00
CA ASN A 96 -11.45 -23.96 -28.09
C ASN A 96 -12.53 -23.91 -27.00
N SER A 97 -13.70 -23.39 -27.37
CA SER A 97 -14.86 -23.23 -26.50
C SER A 97 -15.62 -24.52 -26.21
N ASN A 98 -15.38 -25.59 -26.98
CA ASN A 98 -16.29 -26.75 -27.02
C ASN A 98 -15.69 -28.02 -26.43
N GLN A 99 -14.37 -28.13 -26.33
CA GLN A 99 -13.68 -29.36 -25.92
C GLN A 99 -12.49 -29.09 -25.00
N THR A 100 -12.15 -30.12 -24.22
CA THR A 100 -10.85 -30.27 -23.58
C THR A 100 -9.75 -30.34 -24.63
N ILE A 101 -8.66 -29.60 -24.44
CA ILE A 101 -7.40 -29.89 -25.12
C ILE A 101 -6.76 -31.10 -24.43
N ALA A 102 -6.97 -32.26 -25.05
CA ALA A 102 -6.37 -33.52 -24.65
C ALA A 102 -5.05 -33.73 -25.42
N GLY A 103 -3.93 -33.49 -24.74
CA GLY A 103 -2.63 -33.94 -25.23
C GLY A 103 -2.46 -35.45 -25.10
N ILE A 104 -1.58 -36.01 -25.92
CA ILE A 104 -1.12 -37.41 -25.97
C ILE A 104 -2.11 -38.44 -26.54
N VAL A 105 -1.68 -39.15 -27.61
CA VAL A 105 -2.05 -40.56 -27.86
C VAL A 105 -0.82 -41.34 -28.37
N ASP A 106 -0.55 -42.50 -27.76
CA ASP A 106 0.39 -43.56 -28.17
C ASP A 106 1.92 -43.29 -28.25
N ASN A 107 2.63 -43.89 -27.28
CA ASN A 107 4.02 -44.38 -27.41
C ASN A 107 5.10 -43.35 -27.83
N GLY A 108 4.96 -42.09 -27.44
CA GLY A 108 5.94 -41.04 -27.70
C GLY A 108 5.87 -39.87 -26.73
N GLU A 109 6.97 -39.11 -26.66
CA GLU A 109 7.09 -37.90 -25.86
C GLU A 109 6.36 -36.73 -26.54
N GLY A 110 5.43 -36.09 -25.82
CA GLY A 110 4.73 -34.89 -26.30
C GLY A 110 5.22 -33.63 -25.58
N HIS A 111 5.55 -32.58 -26.33
CA HIS A 111 5.98 -31.30 -25.77
C HIS A 111 5.05 -30.17 -26.26
N PHE A 112 4.31 -29.54 -25.35
CA PHE A 112 3.42 -28.42 -25.68
C PHE A 112 3.95 -27.11 -25.10
N VAL A 113 4.15 -26.10 -25.94
CA VAL A 113 4.85 -24.86 -25.61
C VAL A 113 3.97 -23.65 -25.91
N VAL A 114 3.91 -22.68 -25.00
CA VAL A 114 3.25 -21.37 -25.20
C VAL A 114 4.27 -20.25 -24.98
N ASP A 115 4.68 -19.63 -26.09
CA ASP A 115 5.80 -18.67 -26.14
C ASP A 115 5.38 -17.39 -26.88
N GLY A 116 4.74 -16.49 -26.11
CA GLY A 116 4.23 -15.19 -26.56
C GLY A 116 2.83 -15.24 -27.18
N GLY A 117 2.29 -16.42 -27.45
CA GLY A 117 0.93 -16.61 -27.96
C GLY A 117 -0.13 -16.67 -26.86
N THR A 118 -1.39 -16.83 -27.25
CA THR A 118 -2.54 -16.96 -26.33
C THR A 118 -3.32 -18.24 -26.59
N LEU A 119 -3.62 -18.96 -25.51
CA LEU A 119 -4.50 -20.14 -25.49
C LEU A 119 -5.71 -19.87 -24.60
N VAL A 120 -6.91 -20.15 -25.09
CA VAL A 120 -8.15 -20.13 -24.30
C VAL A 120 -8.90 -21.45 -24.53
N THR A 121 -9.20 -22.22 -23.47
CA THR A 121 -9.81 -23.55 -23.60
C THR A 121 -10.76 -23.87 -22.46
N LYS A 122 -11.76 -24.72 -22.70
CA LYS A 122 -12.64 -25.28 -21.65
C LYS A 122 -11.89 -26.07 -20.57
N ALA A 123 -10.89 -26.85 -20.94
CA ALA A 123 -10.16 -27.71 -20.03
C ALA A 123 -8.82 -28.13 -20.66
N LEU A 124 -7.76 -28.27 -19.86
CA LEU A 124 -6.47 -28.75 -20.33
C LEU A 124 -6.18 -30.12 -19.69
N ARG A 125 -6.02 -31.16 -20.50
CA ARG A 125 -5.67 -32.50 -20.01
C ARG A 125 -4.43 -33.03 -20.73
N LEU A 126 -3.43 -33.46 -19.97
CA LEU A 126 -2.34 -34.29 -20.49
C LEU A 126 -2.56 -35.71 -19.99
N ASN A 127 -3.25 -36.52 -20.81
CA ASN A 127 -3.89 -37.74 -20.33
C ASN A 127 -4.15 -38.75 -21.47
N VAL A 128 -3.85 -40.03 -21.24
CA VAL A 128 -3.89 -41.07 -22.26
C VAL A 128 -5.29 -41.69 -22.39
N PHE A 129 -5.99 -41.37 -23.48
CA PHE A 129 -7.20 -42.09 -23.88
C PHE A 129 -6.86 -43.53 -24.31
N GLY A 130 -6.81 -44.46 -23.36
CA GLY A 130 -6.51 -45.88 -23.66
C GLY A 130 -6.39 -46.84 -22.48
N GLY A 131 -6.27 -46.37 -21.23
CA GLY A 131 -6.37 -47.21 -20.03
C GLY A 131 -5.26 -48.25 -19.80
N ALA A 132 -4.18 -48.24 -20.59
CA ALA A 132 -3.05 -49.17 -20.45
C ALA A 132 -1.70 -48.66 -21.02
N THR A 133 -1.65 -47.49 -21.65
CA THR A 133 -0.46 -46.96 -22.35
C THR A 133 0.23 -45.88 -21.52
N VAL A 134 1.52 -46.07 -21.28
CA VAL A 134 2.32 -45.28 -20.34
C VAL A 134 2.76 -43.94 -20.92
N LEU A 135 2.57 -42.85 -20.17
CA LEU A 135 3.22 -41.56 -20.40
C LEU A 135 4.74 -41.70 -20.21
N SER A 136 5.49 -41.46 -21.28
CA SER A 136 6.95 -41.29 -21.17
C SER A 136 7.28 -40.05 -20.36
N SER A 137 8.29 -40.11 -19.50
CA SER A 137 8.73 -39.01 -18.62
C SER A 137 9.19 -37.73 -19.35
N GLY A 138 9.41 -37.79 -20.67
CA GLY A 138 9.64 -36.61 -21.52
C GLY A 138 8.37 -35.82 -21.89
N THR A 139 7.19 -36.21 -21.37
CA THR A 139 5.94 -35.48 -21.58
C THR A 139 5.96 -34.16 -20.80
N ARG A 140 5.94 -33.03 -21.53
CA ARG A 140 6.14 -31.69 -20.94
C ARG A 140 5.15 -30.64 -21.46
N PHE A 141 4.59 -29.86 -20.54
CA PHE A 141 3.98 -28.55 -20.83
C PHE A 141 4.99 -27.45 -20.49
N GLU A 142 5.13 -26.42 -21.32
CA GLU A 142 6.09 -25.33 -21.14
C GLU A 142 5.46 -23.96 -21.46
N LEU A 143 5.24 -23.13 -20.45
CA LEU A 143 4.74 -21.74 -20.60
C LEU A 143 5.90 -20.76 -20.36
N LYS A 144 6.29 -19.99 -21.40
CA LYS A 144 7.51 -19.14 -21.41
C LYS A 144 7.26 -17.65 -21.33
N SER A 145 6.30 -17.17 -22.11
CA SER A 145 6.09 -15.73 -22.32
C SER A 145 4.70 -15.36 -22.83
N GLY A 146 3.80 -16.35 -22.97
CA GLY A 146 2.44 -16.16 -23.48
C GLY A 146 1.37 -16.16 -22.40
N ALA A 147 0.13 -16.43 -22.80
CA ALA A 147 -1.01 -16.53 -21.91
C ALA A 147 -1.81 -17.81 -22.14
N VAL A 148 -2.29 -18.43 -21.07
CA VAL A 148 -3.18 -19.59 -21.09
C VAL A 148 -4.33 -19.34 -20.12
N HIS A 149 -5.57 -19.45 -20.59
CA HIS A 149 -6.77 -19.37 -19.77
C HIS A 149 -7.61 -20.63 -19.97
N VAL A 150 -7.91 -21.30 -18.85
CA VAL A 150 -8.75 -22.49 -18.79
C VAL A 150 -10.08 -22.10 -18.15
N ASP A 151 -11.06 -21.85 -19.01
CA ASP A 151 -12.26 -21.05 -18.76
C ASP A 151 -13.47 -21.95 -18.46
N SER A 152 -14.09 -21.73 -17.29
CA SER A 152 -15.23 -22.47 -16.76
C SER A 152 -16.56 -22.11 -17.43
N SER A 153 -16.66 -20.92 -18.04
CA SER A 153 -17.90 -20.42 -18.67
C SER A 153 -18.32 -21.25 -19.89
N PHE A 154 -17.39 -22.00 -20.47
CA PHE A 154 -17.67 -23.00 -21.51
C PHE A 154 -18.48 -24.22 -21.01
N GLY A 155 -18.50 -24.47 -19.70
CA GLY A 155 -19.50 -25.28 -19.00
C GLY A 155 -19.48 -26.81 -19.21
N GLY A 156 -20.16 -27.52 -18.31
CA GLY A 156 -20.19 -28.99 -18.25
C GLY A 156 -19.03 -29.61 -17.47
N ASP A 157 -19.01 -30.94 -17.37
CA ASP A 157 -18.06 -31.68 -16.52
C ASP A 157 -16.59 -31.28 -16.81
N ASN A 158 -15.87 -30.96 -15.73
CA ASN A 158 -14.50 -30.45 -15.72
C ASN A 158 -14.22 -29.19 -16.58
N ALA A 159 -15.20 -28.32 -16.79
CA ALA A 159 -14.94 -26.99 -17.34
C ALA A 159 -14.18 -26.12 -16.32
N GLY A 160 -13.12 -25.45 -16.77
CA GLY A 160 -12.21 -24.68 -15.91
C GLY A 160 -11.12 -25.52 -15.23
N ASP A 161 -11.07 -26.83 -15.43
CA ASP A 161 -10.08 -27.72 -14.80
C ASP A 161 -8.84 -27.98 -15.69
N VAL A 162 -7.71 -28.20 -15.02
CA VAL A 162 -6.46 -28.72 -15.60
C VAL A 162 -6.08 -30.03 -14.91
N ASP A 163 -6.23 -31.16 -15.61
CA ASP A 163 -5.89 -32.48 -15.06
C ASP A 163 -4.60 -33.02 -15.71
N LEU A 164 -3.56 -33.23 -14.90
CA LEU A 164 -2.23 -33.66 -15.36
C LEU A 164 -1.83 -35.01 -14.75
N GLY A 165 -1.49 -35.96 -15.63
CA GLY A 165 -0.79 -37.19 -15.22
C GLY A 165 -1.60 -38.15 -14.37
N LEU A 166 -2.83 -38.51 -14.75
CA LEU A 166 -3.60 -39.52 -14.02
C LEU A 166 -2.83 -40.85 -13.93
N ASN A 167 -2.26 -41.11 -12.74
CA ASN A 167 -1.42 -42.25 -12.35
C ASN A 167 0.06 -42.25 -12.81
N GLU A 168 0.55 -41.25 -13.56
CA GLU A 168 1.90 -41.31 -14.18
C GLU A 168 2.56 -39.93 -14.32
N SER A 169 3.90 -39.89 -14.28
CA SER A 169 4.69 -38.67 -14.14
C SER A 169 4.72 -37.75 -15.37
N ALA A 170 3.87 -36.72 -15.35
CA ALA A 170 3.95 -35.58 -16.28
C ALA A 170 4.94 -34.52 -15.79
N THR A 171 5.54 -33.74 -16.71
CA THR A 171 6.25 -32.50 -16.37
C THR A 171 5.44 -31.27 -16.78
N MET A 172 5.33 -30.28 -15.90
CA MET A 172 4.81 -28.96 -16.21
C MET A 172 5.86 -27.92 -15.82
N GLU A 173 6.21 -27.03 -16.75
CA GLU A 173 7.15 -25.96 -16.51
C GLU A 173 6.54 -24.59 -16.86
N VAL A 174 6.61 -23.66 -15.90
CA VAL A 174 6.22 -22.25 -16.12
C VAL A 174 7.46 -21.38 -15.89
N SER A 175 8.06 -20.91 -16.98
CA SER A 175 9.23 -20.02 -17.00
C SER A 175 8.89 -18.55 -17.31
N GLY A 176 7.63 -18.25 -17.63
CA GLY A 176 7.08 -16.91 -17.71
C GLY A 176 5.74 -16.87 -18.45
N GLY A 177 5.03 -15.75 -18.37
CA GLY A 177 3.66 -15.62 -18.89
C GLY A 177 2.58 -16.03 -17.89
N SER A 178 1.31 -15.84 -18.27
CA SER A 178 0.16 -15.98 -17.38
C SER A 178 -0.59 -17.28 -17.59
N LEU A 179 -0.80 -18.06 -16.52
CA LEU A 179 -1.73 -19.17 -16.49
C LEU A 179 -2.92 -18.82 -15.59
N MET A 180 -4.12 -18.83 -16.16
CA MET A 180 -5.39 -18.74 -15.43
C MET A 180 -6.14 -20.06 -15.57
N VAL A 181 -6.66 -20.58 -14.46
CA VAL A 181 -7.44 -21.80 -14.35
C VAL A 181 -8.66 -21.45 -13.51
N ASP A 182 -9.87 -21.47 -14.08
CA ASP A 182 -11.07 -21.00 -13.38
C ASP A 182 -11.49 -21.91 -12.21
N ASN A 183 -11.13 -23.20 -12.26
CA ASN A 183 -11.54 -24.20 -11.28
C ASN A 183 -10.28 -24.90 -10.71
N ASN A 184 -10.08 -26.21 -10.92
CA ASN A 184 -9.02 -26.96 -10.25
C ASN A 184 -7.77 -27.16 -11.12
N LEU A 185 -6.60 -27.26 -10.47
CA LEU A 185 -5.37 -27.79 -11.06
C LEU A 185 -4.99 -29.06 -10.31
N ASP A 186 -5.28 -30.20 -10.92
CA ASP A 186 -5.10 -31.54 -10.33
C ASP A 186 -3.90 -32.25 -10.96
N PHE A 187 -2.94 -32.63 -10.13
CA PHE A 187 -1.67 -33.28 -10.52
C PHE A 187 -1.53 -34.58 -9.72
N THR A 188 -1.73 -35.74 -10.35
CA THR A 188 -1.80 -37.02 -9.61
C THR A 188 -0.41 -37.59 -9.26
N ASP A 189 0.55 -37.47 -10.17
CA ASP A 189 1.97 -37.81 -9.97
C ASP A 189 2.86 -37.02 -10.97
N GLY A 190 4.14 -36.77 -10.65
CA GLY A 190 5.10 -36.13 -11.56
C GLY A 190 5.76 -34.83 -11.05
N PHE A 191 6.11 -33.92 -11.95
CA PHE A 191 6.99 -32.77 -11.68
C PHE A 191 6.36 -31.44 -12.11
N LEU A 192 6.05 -30.57 -11.15
CA LEU A 192 5.68 -29.18 -11.40
C LEU A 192 6.88 -28.29 -11.10
N LYS A 193 7.39 -27.60 -12.13
CA LYS A 193 8.55 -26.71 -12.05
C LYS A 193 8.14 -25.27 -12.39
N ILE A 194 8.56 -24.32 -11.57
CA ILE A 194 8.25 -22.90 -11.70
C ILE A 194 9.58 -22.14 -11.69
N VAL A 195 9.84 -21.35 -12.73
CA VAL A 195 11.17 -20.79 -13.02
C VAL A 195 11.09 -19.27 -13.19
N GLY A 196 11.81 -18.54 -12.34
CA GLY A 196 12.09 -17.12 -12.53
C GLY A 196 10.90 -16.17 -12.34
N ALA A 197 11.00 -14.97 -12.92
CA ALA A 197 10.42 -13.74 -12.35
C ALA A 197 9.22 -13.14 -13.10
N SER A 198 8.79 -13.76 -14.20
CA SER A 198 7.91 -13.11 -15.19
C SER A 198 6.67 -13.93 -15.54
N GLY A 199 6.23 -14.81 -14.65
CA GLY A 199 4.97 -15.53 -14.77
C GLY A 199 4.09 -15.44 -13.53
N PHE A 200 2.81 -15.70 -13.71
CA PHE A 200 1.86 -15.93 -12.62
C PHE A 200 0.93 -17.08 -12.96
N ILE A 201 0.57 -17.86 -11.93
CA ILE A 201 -0.41 -18.94 -12.00
C ILE A 201 -1.56 -18.56 -11.07
N GLN A 202 -2.78 -18.50 -11.59
CA GLN A 202 -4.00 -18.23 -10.83
C GLN A 202 -4.99 -19.38 -11.03
N ILE A 203 -5.47 -19.94 -9.92
CA ILE A 203 -6.37 -21.09 -9.86
C ILE A 203 -7.60 -20.64 -9.04
N GLY A 204 -8.80 -20.72 -9.62
CA GLY A 204 -10.04 -20.20 -9.03
C GLY A 204 -10.72 -21.14 -8.04
N ASN A 205 -10.16 -22.34 -7.83
CA ASN A 205 -10.60 -23.30 -6.82
C ASN A 205 -9.36 -24.00 -6.22
N THR A 206 -9.23 -25.33 -6.36
CA THR A 206 -8.23 -26.10 -5.62
C THR A 206 -7.00 -26.43 -6.45
N LEU A 207 -5.80 -26.25 -5.89
CA LEU A 207 -4.56 -26.89 -6.36
C LEU A 207 -4.36 -28.22 -5.62
N GLN A 208 -4.44 -29.36 -6.33
CA GLN A 208 -4.23 -30.68 -5.74
C GLN A 208 -2.96 -31.34 -6.30
N LEU A 209 -1.95 -31.53 -5.44
CA LEU A 209 -0.67 -32.17 -5.79
C LEU A 209 -0.49 -33.51 -5.08
N GLY A 210 -0.32 -34.57 -5.87
CA GLY A 210 -0.06 -35.93 -5.41
C GLY A 210 -1.28 -36.70 -4.93
N THR A 211 -2.43 -36.54 -5.60
CA THR A 211 -3.67 -37.25 -5.25
C THR A 211 -3.59 -38.78 -5.42
N GLY A 212 -2.54 -39.30 -6.08
CA GLY A 212 -2.30 -40.73 -6.27
C GLY A 212 -1.82 -41.47 -5.01
N THR A 213 -2.34 -42.67 -4.76
CA THR A 213 -1.87 -43.54 -3.67
C THR A 213 -0.43 -44.01 -3.94
N GLY A 214 0.55 -43.38 -3.30
CA GLY A 214 1.97 -43.63 -3.57
C GLY A 214 2.59 -42.69 -4.61
N SER A 215 1.94 -41.54 -4.86
CA SER A 215 2.50 -40.40 -5.60
C SER A 215 3.96 -40.11 -5.22
N SER A 216 4.74 -39.72 -6.22
CA SER A 216 6.10 -39.22 -6.11
C SER A 216 6.22 -37.72 -6.45
N THR A 217 5.10 -36.98 -6.38
CA THR A 217 4.99 -35.60 -6.87
C THR A 217 6.07 -34.69 -6.31
N GLN A 218 6.77 -34.02 -7.22
CA GLN A 218 7.82 -33.05 -6.94
C GLN A 218 7.37 -31.66 -7.37
N LEU A 219 7.48 -30.69 -6.47
CA LEU A 219 7.23 -29.27 -6.74
C LEU A 219 8.55 -28.51 -6.61
N SER A 220 9.02 -27.85 -7.67
CA SER A 220 10.30 -27.13 -7.71
C SER A 220 10.14 -25.66 -8.09
N PHE A 221 10.75 -24.78 -7.29
CA PHE A 221 10.87 -23.36 -7.56
C PHE A 221 12.34 -23.01 -7.86
N GLU A 222 12.65 -22.67 -9.11
CA GLU A 222 13.99 -22.22 -9.54
C GLU A 222 14.02 -20.69 -9.62
N LEU A 223 14.94 -20.07 -8.87
CA LEU A 223 15.16 -18.62 -8.93
C LEU A 223 15.73 -18.20 -10.29
N ASN A 224 15.35 -17.01 -10.78
CA ASN A 224 16.15 -16.39 -11.84
C ASN A 224 17.48 -15.83 -11.29
N GLY A 225 18.31 -15.32 -12.20
CA GLY A 225 19.56 -14.60 -11.87
C GLY A 225 19.40 -13.30 -11.06
N SER A 226 18.20 -12.94 -10.61
CA SER A 226 17.94 -11.81 -9.69
C SER A 226 17.16 -12.22 -8.44
N GLY A 227 17.13 -13.51 -8.09
CA GLY A 227 16.55 -14.00 -6.84
C GLY A 227 15.01 -14.00 -6.76
N LEU A 228 14.30 -13.92 -7.89
CA LEU A 228 12.84 -13.82 -7.94
C LEU A 228 12.17 -15.15 -8.37
N VAL A 229 10.95 -15.37 -7.86
CA VAL A 229 10.09 -16.55 -8.08
C VAL A 229 8.74 -16.11 -8.66
N SER A 230 8.15 -16.91 -9.55
CA SER A 230 6.80 -16.68 -10.10
C SER A 230 5.71 -17.14 -9.13
N THR A 231 4.62 -16.37 -9.02
CA THR A 231 3.61 -16.56 -7.97
C THR A 231 2.53 -17.57 -8.37
N VAL A 232 2.03 -18.33 -7.40
CA VAL A 232 0.89 -19.26 -7.54
C VAL A 232 -0.20 -18.85 -6.57
N PHE A 233 -1.42 -18.66 -7.07
CA PHE A 233 -2.63 -18.38 -6.29
C PHE A 233 -3.62 -19.54 -6.46
N ALA A 234 -4.23 -19.99 -5.37
CA ALA A 234 -5.36 -20.93 -5.35
C ALA A 234 -6.25 -20.64 -4.13
N ASP A 235 -7.55 -20.94 -4.21
CA ASP A 235 -8.49 -20.79 -3.08
C ASP A 235 -8.26 -21.86 -2.00
N ALA A 236 -7.72 -23.03 -2.38
CA ALA A 236 -7.32 -24.12 -1.49
C ALA A 236 -6.09 -24.89 -2.03
N PHE A 237 -5.28 -25.48 -1.14
CA PHE A 237 -4.04 -26.19 -1.49
C PHE A 237 -3.97 -27.58 -0.83
N SER A 238 -4.18 -28.64 -1.60
CA SER A 238 -4.01 -30.02 -1.15
C SER A 238 -2.65 -30.58 -1.59
N LEU A 239 -1.71 -30.72 -0.65
CA LEU A 239 -0.33 -31.16 -0.93
C LEU A 239 -0.04 -32.58 -0.43
N LEU A 240 -1.09 -33.39 -0.23
CA LEU A 240 -1.08 -34.65 0.51
C LEU A 240 -0.15 -35.75 -0.04
N GLY A 241 0.28 -35.67 -1.30
CA GLY A 241 1.23 -36.62 -1.91
C GLY A 241 2.47 -35.97 -2.52
N VAL A 242 2.82 -34.74 -2.12
CA VAL A 242 4.10 -34.12 -2.49
C VAL A 242 5.22 -34.79 -1.69
N THR A 243 6.09 -35.54 -2.37
CA THR A 243 7.24 -36.22 -1.74
C THR A 243 8.52 -35.41 -1.78
N THR A 244 8.56 -34.34 -2.59
CA THR A 244 9.69 -33.40 -2.61
C THR A 244 9.20 -32.00 -2.91
N LEU A 245 9.52 -31.06 -2.03
CA LEU A 245 9.39 -29.62 -2.25
C LEU A 245 10.80 -29.05 -2.41
N GLU A 246 11.16 -28.62 -3.62
CA GLU A 246 12.50 -28.13 -3.94
C GLU A 246 12.52 -26.62 -4.15
N VAL A 247 13.51 -25.95 -3.56
CA VAL A 247 13.86 -24.57 -3.90
C VAL A 247 15.30 -24.55 -4.39
N ASP A 248 15.50 -24.28 -5.68
CA ASP A 248 16.83 -24.18 -6.29
C ASP A 248 17.25 -22.72 -6.53
N ALA A 249 18.37 -22.37 -5.93
CA ALA A 249 19.02 -21.07 -6.09
C ALA A 249 20.22 -21.11 -7.06
N SER A 250 20.44 -22.20 -7.80
CA SER A 250 21.64 -22.43 -8.63
C SER A 250 21.95 -21.33 -9.66
N GLN A 251 20.92 -20.65 -10.20
CA GLN A 251 21.08 -19.56 -11.18
C GLN A 251 21.32 -18.18 -10.54
N ALA A 252 21.03 -18.02 -9.25
CA ALA A 252 21.01 -16.72 -8.60
C ALA A 252 22.40 -16.25 -8.16
N SER A 253 22.65 -14.94 -8.24
CA SER A 253 23.91 -14.35 -7.79
C SER A 253 24.08 -14.50 -6.27
N CYS A 254 25.24 -15.00 -5.84
CA CYS A 254 25.50 -15.47 -4.47
C CYS A 254 25.64 -14.35 -3.41
N GLY A 255 25.09 -13.15 -3.69
CA GLY A 255 24.91 -12.04 -2.75
C GLY A 255 23.45 -11.65 -2.52
N ASP A 256 22.51 -12.08 -3.38
CA ASP A 256 21.17 -11.50 -3.50
C ASP A 256 20.03 -12.46 -3.10
N VAL A 257 20.36 -13.67 -2.65
CA VAL A 257 19.41 -14.75 -2.32
C VAL A 257 18.83 -14.57 -0.91
N LEU A 258 17.93 -13.59 -0.74
CA LEU A 258 17.11 -13.39 0.46
C LEU A 258 15.71 -13.98 0.25
N ASN A 259 15.63 -15.31 0.22
CA ASN A 259 14.37 -16.00 -0.08
C ASN A 259 13.40 -15.99 1.11
N LEU A 260 12.33 -15.21 0.97
CA LEU A 260 11.11 -15.30 1.75
C LEU A 260 9.99 -15.77 0.81
N VAL A 261 9.56 -17.03 0.90
CA VAL A 261 8.38 -17.52 0.17
C VAL A 261 7.24 -17.60 1.16
N LEU A 262 6.18 -16.83 0.92
CA LEU A 262 4.97 -16.78 1.73
C LEU A 262 3.80 -17.29 0.88
N ILE A 263 3.18 -18.38 1.33
CA ILE A 263 1.94 -18.92 0.76
C ILE A 263 0.81 -18.57 1.72
N ASP A 264 -0.17 -17.80 1.23
CA ASP A 264 -1.32 -17.33 2.00
C ASP A 264 -2.57 -18.15 1.62
N LEU A 265 -3.08 -18.93 2.56
CA LEU A 265 -4.27 -19.77 2.38
C LEU A 265 -5.51 -18.98 2.79
N ALA A 266 -6.07 -18.20 1.86
CA ALA A 266 -7.16 -17.25 2.13
C ALA A 266 -8.37 -17.87 2.87
N ASN A 267 -8.68 -19.15 2.62
CA ASN A 267 -9.79 -19.88 3.26
C ASN A 267 -9.41 -21.21 3.95
N ASP A 268 -8.17 -21.66 3.83
CA ASP A 268 -7.74 -23.03 4.17
C ASP A 268 -6.67 -23.06 5.28
N THR A 269 -6.41 -24.20 5.91
CA THR A 269 -5.44 -24.32 7.02
C THR A 269 -4.67 -25.64 6.96
N PHE A 270 -3.33 -25.59 6.92
CA PHE A 270 -2.51 -26.80 7.04
C PHE A 270 -2.71 -27.46 8.41
N SER A 271 -3.10 -28.74 8.43
CA SER A 271 -3.06 -29.51 9.66
C SER A 271 -1.61 -29.75 10.10
N ILE A 272 -1.41 -30.02 11.40
CA ILE A 272 -0.11 -30.39 11.98
C ILE A 272 0.50 -31.60 11.24
N SER A 273 -0.33 -32.50 10.71
CA SER A 273 0.06 -33.63 9.87
C SER A 273 0.61 -33.22 8.50
N GLU A 274 -0.08 -32.33 7.78
CA GLU A 274 0.36 -31.86 6.46
C GLU A 274 1.60 -30.98 6.55
N PHE A 275 1.65 -30.06 7.52
CA PHE A 275 2.85 -29.27 7.79
C PHE A 275 4.06 -30.15 8.14
N SER A 276 3.86 -31.22 8.93
CA SER A 276 4.92 -32.19 9.24
C SER A 276 5.36 -32.95 7.98
N ALA A 277 4.45 -33.33 7.08
CA ALA A 277 4.82 -33.95 5.80
C ALA A 277 5.64 -32.99 4.92
N LEU A 278 5.16 -31.76 4.72
CA LEU A 278 5.85 -30.70 3.95
C LEU A 278 7.23 -30.37 4.51
N SER A 279 7.36 -30.22 5.83
CA SER A 279 8.63 -29.94 6.51
C SER A 279 9.65 -31.07 6.31
N ASN A 280 9.21 -32.33 6.21
CA ASN A 280 10.08 -33.48 5.91
C ASN A 280 10.35 -33.67 4.41
N ALA A 281 9.52 -33.12 3.52
CA ALA A 281 9.68 -33.20 2.06
C ALA A 281 10.55 -32.06 1.48
N LEU A 282 10.81 -31.01 2.25
CA LEU A 282 11.59 -29.84 1.85
C LEU A 282 13.06 -30.19 1.57
N THR A 283 13.51 -29.91 0.36
CA THR A 283 14.89 -29.98 -0.10
C THR A 283 15.32 -28.61 -0.64
N THR A 284 16.55 -28.19 -0.36
CA THR A 284 17.06 -26.89 -0.82
C THR A 284 18.37 -27.07 -1.58
N VAL A 285 18.49 -26.43 -2.74
CA VAL A 285 19.67 -26.53 -3.62
C VAL A 285 20.33 -25.16 -3.73
N ASN A 286 21.63 -25.10 -3.41
CA ASN A 286 22.45 -23.88 -3.27
C ASN A 286 21.99 -22.81 -2.26
N VAL A 287 20.82 -22.96 -1.61
CA VAL A 287 20.46 -22.17 -0.41
C VAL A 287 21.33 -22.62 0.78
N ARG A 288 21.94 -21.69 1.52
CA ARG A 288 22.90 -22.03 2.60
C ARG A 288 22.25 -22.66 3.83
N SER A 289 21.04 -22.21 4.17
CA SER A 289 20.15 -22.79 5.18
C SER A 289 18.74 -22.24 4.93
N GLY A 290 17.70 -23.00 5.31
CA GLY A 290 16.32 -22.56 5.18
C GLY A 290 15.40 -23.27 6.17
N THR A 291 14.39 -22.57 6.66
CA THR A 291 13.37 -23.13 7.56
C THR A 291 11.97 -22.86 7.05
N LEU A 292 11.12 -23.88 7.10
CA LEU A 292 9.69 -23.79 6.88
C LEU A 292 8.98 -23.59 8.22
N SER A 293 8.15 -22.56 8.35
CA SER A 293 7.29 -22.30 9.50
C SER A 293 5.85 -22.06 9.06
N LEU A 294 4.92 -22.19 10.02
CA LEU A 294 3.48 -22.03 9.82
C LEU A 294 2.96 -20.98 10.82
N SER A 295 2.00 -20.15 10.41
CA SER A 295 1.28 -19.27 11.32
C SER A 295 0.45 -20.05 12.35
N GLY A 296 0.21 -19.44 13.51
CA GLY A 296 -0.56 -20.05 14.60
C GLY A 296 -2.03 -20.36 14.29
N ASP A 297 -2.58 -19.85 13.19
CA ASP A 297 -3.91 -20.17 12.66
C ASP A 297 -3.87 -21.19 11.50
N GLY A 298 -2.68 -21.60 11.06
CA GLY A 298 -2.48 -22.59 9.99
C GLY A 298 -2.57 -22.05 8.56
N ARG A 299 -2.81 -20.74 8.38
CA ARG A 299 -3.09 -20.13 7.06
C ARG A 299 -1.87 -19.71 6.26
N GLN A 300 -0.75 -19.41 6.90
CA GLN A 300 0.42 -18.86 6.21
C GLN A 300 1.62 -19.78 6.37
N LEU A 301 2.12 -20.28 5.24
CA LEU A 301 3.34 -21.09 5.17
C LEU A 301 4.50 -20.22 4.72
N LEU A 302 5.56 -20.19 5.53
CA LEU A 302 6.70 -19.32 5.36
C LEU A 302 7.99 -20.12 5.20
N PHE A 303 8.61 -20.08 4.03
CA PHE A 303 9.99 -20.53 3.84
C PHE A 303 10.93 -19.32 3.95
N SER A 304 11.90 -19.39 4.85
CA SER A 304 12.88 -18.31 5.08
C SER A 304 14.31 -18.82 4.99
N GLY A 305 15.08 -18.27 4.05
CA GLY A 305 16.49 -18.58 3.81
C GLY A 305 17.43 -17.79 4.72
N ILE A 306 17.38 -18.01 6.03
CA ILE A 306 18.17 -17.26 7.02
C ILE A 306 19.60 -17.81 7.14
N ALA A 307 20.54 -16.95 7.55
CA ALA A 307 21.92 -17.31 7.83
C ALA A 307 22.06 -18.43 8.89
N GLU A 308 23.12 -19.23 8.76
CA GLU A 308 23.44 -20.35 9.65
C GLU A 308 23.41 -19.89 11.13
N GLY A 309 22.65 -20.60 11.96
CA GLY A 309 22.46 -20.26 13.38
C GLY A 309 21.22 -19.41 13.71
N THR A 310 20.44 -18.96 12.72
CA THR A 310 19.17 -18.23 12.96
C THR A 310 17.97 -18.99 12.40
N ARG A 311 16.87 -19.08 13.17
CA ARG A 311 15.60 -19.72 12.76
C ARG A 311 14.36 -19.05 13.33
N ILE A 312 13.25 -19.08 12.59
CA ILE A 312 11.93 -18.75 13.14
C ILE A 312 11.44 -19.98 13.93
N VAL A 313 11.01 -19.76 15.18
CA VAL A 313 10.55 -20.80 16.12
C VAL A 313 9.03 -20.76 16.30
N SER A 314 8.41 -19.59 16.10
CA SER A 314 6.97 -19.38 16.21
C SER A 314 6.54 -18.20 15.32
N ALA A 315 5.32 -18.25 14.80
CA ALA A 315 4.67 -17.15 14.09
C ALA A 315 3.19 -17.09 14.49
N SER A 316 2.65 -15.90 14.73
CA SER A 316 1.23 -15.71 15.07
C SER A 316 0.70 -14.39 14.54
N VAL A 317 -0.43 -14.43 13.85
CA VAL A 317 -1.09 -13.25 13.27
C VAL A 317 -2.15 -12.72 14.23
N SER A 318 -2.24 -11.40 14.35
CA SER A 318 -3.41 -10.65 14.81
C SER A 318 -3.92 -9.78 13.65
N GLU A 319 -5.12 -9.20 13.78
CA GLU A 319 -5.78 -8.42 12.71
C GLU A 319 -4.88 -7.34 12.09
N ASN A 320 -3.97 -6.76 12.88
CA ASN A 320 -3.09 -5.67 12.46
C ASN A 320 -1.60 -6.03 12.41
N PHE A 321 -1.16 -7.21 12.89
CA PHE A 321 0.27 -7.56 12.97
C PHE A 321 0.58 -9.06 12.82
N LEU A 322 1.64 -9.39 12.07
CA LEU A 322 2.34 -10.67 12.13
C LEU A 322 3.45 -10.58 13.20
N LYS A 323 3.33 -11.39 14.26
CA LYS A 323 4.38 -11.61 15.27
C LYS A 323 5.23 -12.81 14.88
N LEU A 324 6.56 -12.67 14.97
CA LEU A 324 7.55 -13.72 14.72
C LEU A 324 8.43 -13.90 15.96
N ASP A 325 8.67 -15.13 16.41
CA ASP A 325 9.70 -15.44 17.42
C ASP A 325 10.89 -16.13 16.75
N VAL A 326 12.09 -15.54 16.89
CA VAL A 326 13.31 -15.90 16.16
C VAL A 326 14.42 -16.31 17.13
N GLU A 327 14.95 -17.52 17.03
CA GLU A 327 16.12 -17.97 17.80
C GLU A 327 17.40 -17.72 16.99
N THR A 328 18.44 -17.21 17.65
CA THR A 328 19.70 -16.79 17.02
C THR A 328 20.88 -17.24 17.87
N THR A 329 21.89 -17.89 17.28
CA THR A 329 23.12 -18.28 17.99
C THR A 329 24.17 -17.18 18.01
N ASP A 330 24.13 -16.30 17.01
CA ASP A 330 25.07 -15.19 16.81
C ASP A 330 24.34 -13.84 16.84
N SER A 331 25.10 -12.74 16.81
CA SER A 331 24.57 -11.38 16.69
C SER A 331 24.08 -11.15 15.26
N PRO A 332 22.76 -11.08 14.99
CA PRO A 332 22.28 -11.02 13.62
C PRO A 332 22.20 -9.58 13.13
N SER A 333 22.51 -9.36 11.86
CA SER A 333 22.20 -8.13 11.12
C SER A 333 20.92 -8.32 10.31
N ASP A 334 19.99 -7.37 10.46
CA ASP A 334 18.89 -7.02 9.56
C ASP A 334 17.95 -8.14 9.07
N LEU A 335 16.78 -8.24 9.70
CA LEU A 335 15.63 -9.00 9.21
C LEU A 335 14.86 -8.17 8.16
N PHE A 336 14.89 -8.61 6.90
CA PHE A 336 14.05 -8.08 5.83
C PHE A 336 12.71 -8.82 5.76
N VAL A 337 11.63 -8.09 5.45
CA VAL A 337 10.28 -8.65 5.27
C VAL A 337 9.67 -8.06 4.01
N VAL A 338 9.17 -8.90 3.12
CA VAL A 338 8.54 -8.49 1.85
C VAL A 338 7.03 -8.53 2.03
N GLY A 339 6.36 -7.40 1.81
CA GLY A 339 4.91 -7.25 1.97
C GLY A 339 4.20 -7.04 0.62
N CYS A 340 2.91 -7.34 0.59
CA CYS A 340 2.04 -7.09 -0.56
C CYS A 340 0.76 -6.41 -0.08
N THR A 341 0.50 -5.19 -0.54
CA THR A 341 -0.68 -4.38 -0.14
C THR A 341 -1.96 -4.78 -0.88
N ASN A 342 -1.82 -5.44 -2.03
CA ASN A 342 -2.89 -6.05 -2.81
C ASN A 342 -2.26 -7.10 -3.74
N LEU A 343 -2.73 -8.35 -3.72
CA LEU A 343 -2.16 -9.44 -4.53
C LEU A 343 -2.10 -9.13 -6.04
N ASN A 344 -2.95 -8.21 -6.52
CA ASN A 344 -3.02 -7.79 -7.92
C ASN A 344 -2.02 -6.69 -8.32
N SER A 345 -1.36 -6.00 -7.37
CA SER A 345 -0.43 -4.88 -7.66
C SER A 345 1.04 -5.28 -7.77
N GLY A 346 1.35 -6.58 -7.63
CA GLY A 346 2.71 -7.11 -7.68
C GLY A 346 3.50 -6.95 -6.38
N TRP A 347 4.51 -7.80 -6.19
CA TRP A 347 5.37 -7.79 -5.01
C TRP A 347 6.27 -6.56 -4.99
N ARG A 348 6.35 -5.88 -3.83
CA ARG A 348 7.29 -4.79 -3.58
C ARG A 348 8.21 -5.16 -2.41
N SER A 349 9.52 -5.09 -2.62
CA SER A 349 10.50 -5.26 -1.54
C SER A 349 10.47 -4.03 -0.63
N ILE A 350 9.92 -4.16 0.59
CA ILE A 350 9.86 -3.05 1.55
C ILE A 350 11.06 -3.16 2.49
N ALA A 351 12.02 -2.24 2.34
CA ALA A 351 13.17 -2.13 3.22
C ALA A 351 12.78 -1.40 4.51
N TYR A 352 12.27 -2.14 5.50
CA TYR A 352 11.95 -1.58 6.81
C TYR A 352 13.22 -1.23 7.59
N ALA A 353 13.34 0.02 8.03
CA ALA A 353 14.43 0.46 8.91
C ALA A 353 13.94 1.52 9.89
N THR A 354 14.23 1.35 11.19
CA THR A 354 14.81 2.39 12.08
C THR A 354 15.07 1.85 13.50
N ASN A 355 15.72 2.68 14.32
CA ASN A 355 16.09 2.35 15.70
C ASN A 355 14.88 2.29 16.64
N ALA A 356 15.04 1.54 17.73
CA ALA A 356 14.48 1.78 19.07
C ALA A 356 13.39 2.88 19.19
N THR A 357 12.13 2.57 19.56
CA THR A 357 11.61 1.35 20.23
C THR A 357 10.08 1.30 20.20
N GLY A 358 9.53 0.35 19.44
CA GLY A 358 8.09 0.04 19.42
C GLY A 358 7.59 -0.31 18.01
N GLY A 359 8.24 0.24 16.98
CA GLY A 359 8.03 -0.14 15.58
C GLY A 359 8.81 -1.38 15.12
N LEU A 360 8.66 -1.69 13.83
CA LEU A 360 9.34 -2.74 13.06
C LEU A 360 10.83 -2.87 13.39
N GLN A 361 11.29 -4.09 13.63
CA GLN A 361 12.68 -4.36 14.05
C GLN A 361 13.48 -5.08 12.98
N ALA A 362 14.30 -4.31 12.25
CA ALA A 362 15.34 -4.86 11.37
C ALA A 362 16.51 -5.44 12.19
N ASP A 363 17.11 -4.64 13.09
CA ASP A 363 18.20 -5.07 13.96
C ASP A 363 17.70 -6.06 15.03
N LEU A 364 17.72 -7.34 14.68
CA LEU A 364 17.39 -8.45 15.57
C LEU A 364 18.19 -8.41 16.87
N SER A 365 19.40 -7.84 16.91
CA SER A 365 20.19 -7.77 18.15
C SER A 365 19.47 -7.00 19.27
N ARG A 366 18.54 -6.10 18.92
CA ARG A 366 17.71 -5.27 19.83
C ARG A 366 16.29 -5.81 20.06
N ALA A 367 15.90 -6.91 19.42
CA ALA A 367 14.55 -7.45 19.52
C ALA A 367 14.26 -8.08 20.91
N PRO A 368 13.07 -7.84 21.53
CA PRO A 368 12.70 -8.34 22.85
C PRO A 368 12.89 -9.85 23.02
N THR A 369 13.62 -10.27 24.05
CA THR A 369 13.90 -11.70 24.29
C THR A 369 12.85 -12.37 25.17
N VAL A 370 12.13 -13.35 24.60
CA VAL A 370 11.27 -14.29 25.31
C VAL A 370 12.03 -15.60 25.49
N GLY A 371 12.74 -15.73 26.61
CA GLY A 371 13.67 -16.84 26.84
C GLY A 371 14.92 -16.72 25.98
N THR A 372 15.20 -17.72 25.14
CA THR A 372 16.29 -17.72 24.15
C THR A 372 15.91 -17.05 22.83
N ASN A 373 14.62 -16.78 22.62
CA ASN A 373 14.08 -16.35 21.33
C ASN A 373 13.82 -14.85 21.36
N ARG A 374 13.85 -14.21 20.19
CA ARG A 374 13.67 -12.77 19.98
C ARG A 374 12.37 -12.52 19.22
N THR A 375 11.49 -11.69 19.77
CA THR A 375 10.19 -11.41 19.16
C THR A 375 10.26 -10.17 18.26
N VAL A 376 9.78 -10.29 17.02
CA VAL A 376 9.61 -9.19 16.06
C VAL A 376 8.13 -9.04 15.70
N TYR A 377 7.69 -7.82 15.41
CA TYR A 377 6.34 -7.50 14.93
C TYR A 377 6.41 -6.81 13.57
N VAL A 378 5.51 -7.21 12.65
CA VAL A 378 5.37 -6.69 11.29
C VAL A 378 3.90 -6.26 11.10
N PRO A 379 3.59 -5.03 10.64
CA PRO A 379 2.21 -4.64 10.34
C PRO A 379 1.60 -5.49 9.23
N ALA A 380 0.35 -5.92 9.41
CA ALA A 380 -0.45 -6.52 8.35
C ALA A 380 -0.97 -5.39 7.45
N THR A 381 -0.45 -5.29 6.22
CA THR A 381 -0.69 -4.14 5.33
C THR A 381 -2.05 -4.16 4.64
N THR A 382 -3.12 -3.99 5.41
CA THR A 382 -4.36 -3.37 4.92
C THR A 382 -4.22 -1.84 4.95
N GLN A 383 -5.14 -1.10 4.32
CA GLN A 383 -5.12 0.37 4.28
C GLN A 383 -5.38 1.06 5.64
N GLN A 384 -5.42 0.32 6.76
CA GLN A 384 -5.73 0.81 8.10
C GLN A 384 -4.58 0.59 9.12
N ALA A 385 -3.38 0.17 8.70
CA ALA A 385 -2.32 -0.29 9.60
C ALA A 385 -1.11 0.67 9.78
N PHE A 386 -1.34 1.91 10.27
CA PHE A 386 -0.28 2.88 10.64
C PHE A 386 -0.36 3.35 12.10
N TYR A 387 -0.79 2.46 13.00
CA TYR A 387 -1.20 2.78 14.37
C TYR A 387 -0.27 2.28 15.48
N SER A 388 1.02 2.04 15.21
CA SER A 388 1.99 1.86 16.31
C SER A 388 2.26 3.21 17.00
N ILE A 389 1.86 3.36 18.25
CA ILE A 389 2.20 4.52 19.10
C ILE A 389 3.59 4.25 19.70
N GLU A 390 4.63 4.89 19.17
CA GLU A 390 6.01 4.66 19.63
C GLU A 390 6.28 5.39 20.95
N ARG A 391 6.41 4.65 22.05
CA ARG A 391 6.41 5.17 23.44
C ARG A 391 7.79 5.22 24.13
N SER A 392 8.90 5.07 23.40
CA SER A 392 10.25 5.00 23.99
C SER A 392 11.38 5.36 23.02
N PRO A 393 12.58 5.68 23.56
CA PRO A 393 13.04 7.05 23.72
C PRO A 393 13.20 7.80 22.38
N LEU A 394 12.69 9.02 22.34
CA LEU A 394 12.73 9.93 21.20
C LEU A 394 14.16 10.46 20.91
N ASP A 395 15.02 10.35 21.92
CA ASP A 395 16.34 10.98 22.09
C ASP A 395 17.33 10.80 20.92
N ASP A 396 17.19 9.71 20.14
CA ASP A 396 18.08 9.35 19.03
C ASP A 396 17.78 10.12 17.73
N TRP A 397 16.58 10.70 17.57
CA TRP A 397 16.07 11.18 16.27
C TRP A 397 15.04 12.31 16.30
N PHE A 398 14.47 12.62 17.47
CA PHE A 398 13.57 13.75 17.70
C PHE A 398 14.22 14.74 18.65
N VAL A 399 14.02 16.03 18.39
CA VAL A 399 14.43 17.12 19.29
C VAL A 399 13.25 18.04 19.46
N VAL A 400 12.76 18.16 20.70
CA VAL A 400 11.53 18.90 21.04
C VAL A 400 11.52 20.32 20.46
N ALA A 401 12.57 21.10 20.71
CA ALA A 401 12.81 22.40 20.09
C ALA A 401 14.30 22.62 19.90
N ALA A 402 14.70 23.14 18.74
CA ALA A 402 16.06 23.59 18.46
C ALA A 402 16.05 24.71 17.42
N GLU A 403 16.97 25.67 17.56
CA GLU A 403 17.24 26.66 16.50
C GLU A 403 17.69 25.96 15.22
N ASN A 404 16.96 26.19 14.13
CA ASN A 404 17.22 25.62 12.82
C ASN A 404 16.95 26.66 11.72
N ASP A 405 17.39 26.40 10.49
CA ASP A 405 16.96 27.18 9.33
C ASP A 405 15.56 26.74 8.88
N PRO A 406 14.50 27.56 9.05
CA PRO A 406 13.16 27.17 8.64
C PRO A 406 12.95 27.13 7.12
N ALA A 407 13.83 27.78 6.33
CA ALA A 407 13.81 27.71 4.87
C ALA A 407 14.46 26.43 4.33
N ALA A 408 15.08 25.62 5.18
CA ALA A 408 15.60 24.31 4.81
C ALA A 408 14.44 23.33 4.59
N THR A 409 13.97 23.24 3.35
CA THR A 409 13.22 22.06 2.86
C THR A 409 14.16 20.86 2.91
N THR A 410 13.72 19.73 3.48
CA THR A 410 14.57 18.53 3.63
C THR A 410 14.06 17.30 2.90
N HIS A 411 12.77 17.25 2.59
CA HIS A 411 12.13 16.19 1.79
C HIS A 411 11.12 16.83 0.84
N GLU A 412 10.97 16.29 -0.37
CA GLU A 412 10.12 16.87 -1.42
C GLU A 412 9.26 15.81 -2.11
N LEU A 413 8.08 16.23 -2.57
CA LEU A 413 7.10 15.40 -3.27
C LEU A 413 6.66 16.16 -4.54
N SER A 414 6.61 15.47 -5.69
CA SER A 414 6.32 16.10 -6.98
C SER A 414 5.20 15.37 -7.72
N SER A 415 4.20 16.14 -8.17
CA SER A 415 3.03 15.67 -8.91
C SER A 415 2.90 16.49 -10.17
N GLY A 416 3.26 15.94 -11.34
CA GLY A 416 3.15 16.62 -12.65
C GLY A 416 3.82 18.01 -12.77
N GLY A 417 4.81 18.33 -11.92
CA GLY A 417 5.48 19.63 -11.86
C GLY A 417 4.90 20.64 -10.85
N PHE A 418 3.85 20.26 -10.11
CA PHE A 418 3.50 20.85 -8.82
C PHE A 418 4.35 20.18 -7.75
N GLU A 419 5.03 20.95 -6.89
CA GLU A 419 5.97 20.42 -5.90
C GLU A 419 5.62 20.91 -4.49
N LEU A 420 5.63 19.98 -3.54
CA LEU A 420 5.40 20.20 -2.12
C LEU A 420 6.67 19.79 -1.37
N GLY A 421 7.25 20.70 -0.59
CA GLY A 421 8.43 20.41 0.22
C GLY A 421 8.15 20.62 1.70
N ILE A 422 8.69 19.71 2.53
CA ILE A 422 8.54 19.73 3.98
C ILE A 422 9.90 19.78 4.70
N SER A 423 9.89 20.29 5.93
CA SER A 423 11.07 20.31 6.79
C SER A 423 10.95 19.35 7.97
N SER A 424 11.82 18.34 7.97
CA SER A 424 12.09 17.47 9.13
C SER A 424 12.69 18.23 10.33
N LEU A 425 13.18 19.46 10.13
CA LEU A 425 13.62 20.36 11.21
C LEU A 425 12.45 21.11 11.86
N GLY A 426 11.26 21.06 11.25
CA GLY A 426 10.04 21.76 11.67
C GLY A 426 8.84 20.84 11.74
N GLY A 427 8.98 19.67 12.35
CA GLY A 427 7.88 18.75 12.63
C GLY A 427 7.19 18.18 11.39
N GLY A 428 7.85 18.26 10.23
CA GLY A 428 7.32 17.87 8.92
C GLY A 428 6.36 18.89 8.31
N TYR A 429 6.39 20.16 8.75
CA TYR A 429 5.55 21.21 8.15
C TYR A 429 5.96 21.52 6.70
N ILE A 430 5.00 21.95 5.89
CA ILE A 430 5.23 22.37 4.50
C ILE A 430 5.89 23.75 4.51
N ASN A 431 7.12 23.82 4.02
CA ASN A 431 7.90 25.06 3.88
C ASN A 431 8.31 25.36 2.44
N ARG A 432 7.78 24.61 1.47
CA ARG A 432 7.87 24.90 0.04
C ARG A 432 6.61 24.46 -0.68
N LEU A 433 6.10 25.29 -1.57
CA LEU A 433 4.94 24.97 -2.42
C LEU A 433 5.12 25.64 -3.79
N ALA A 434 5.70 24.90 -4.73
CA ALA A 434 6.04 25.41 -6.05
C ALA A 434 4.96 25.08 -7.09
N LEU A 435 4.31 26.13 -7.60
CA LEU A 435 3.26 26.02 -8.59
C LEU A 435 3.85 26.09 -10.02
N PRO A 436 3.39 25.26 -10.98
CA PRO A 436 3.82 25.31 -12.38
C PRO A 436 3.75 26.72 -12.97
N GLY A 437 4.89 27.19 -13.50
CA GLY A 437 5.02 28.50 -14.14
C GLY A 437 5.19 29.71 -13.18
N ILE A 438 4.93 29.54 -11.89
CA ILE A 438 5.12 30.58 -10.85
C ILE A 438 6.43 30.31 -10.07
N GLY A 439 6.70 29.05 -9.73
CA GLY A 439 7.75 28.68 -8.79
C GLY A 439 7.21 28.60 -7.36
N ASP A 440 8.12 28.59 -6.37
CA ASP A 440 7.76 28.53 -4.95
C ASP A 440 7.03 29.79 -4.48
N THR A 441 6.02 29.57 -3.64
CA THR A 441 5.08 30.58 -3.14
C THR A 441 5.16 30.80 -1.63
N MET A 442 5.89 29.96 -0.89
CA MET A 442 6.01 30.07 0.57
C MET A 442 6.87 31.28 0.94
N GLY A 443 8.18 31.24 0.68
CA GLY A 443 9.10 32.38 0.77
C GLY A 443 9.40 32.89 2.19
N PRO A 444 10.46 33.72 2.40
CA PRO A 444 11.05 34.02 3.71
C PRO A 444 10.13 34.66 4.79
N VAL A 445 8.91 35.04 4.41
CA VAL A 445 7.85 35.52 5.30
C VAL A 445 6.99 34.37 5.85
N ALA A 446 6.76 33.31 5.07
CA ALA A 446 6.03 32.10 5.47
C ALA A 446 6.95 30.92 5.83
N ASP A 447 8.19 30.88 5.32
CA ASP A 447 9.26 29.90 5.62
C ASP A 447 9.78 30.07 7.05
N ARG A 448 8.91 29.83 8.03
CA ARG A 448 9.16 29.93 9.47
C ARG A 448 8.37 28.87 10.19
N PHE A 449 8.94 28.32 11.26
CA PHE A 449 8.20 27.39 12.11
C PHE A 449 6.98 28.13 12.70
N GLY A 450 5.81 27.49 12.63
CA GLY A 450 4.52 28.10 12.98
C GLY A 450 3.92 29.01 11.88
N ARG A 451 4.54 29.10 10.69
CA ARG A 451 4.06 29.94 9.58
C ARG A 451 3.81 29.29 8.24
N GLY A 452 4.51 28.21 7.88
CA GLY A 452 4.29 27.52 6.61
C GLY A 452 2.94 26.81 6.52
N GLY A 453 2.81 25.89 5.58
CA GLY A 453 1.68 24.97 5.53
C GLY A 453 1.71 24.00 6.70
N GLN A 454 0.74 24.11 7.61
CA GLN A 454 0.70 23.28 8.82
C GLN A 454 -0.73 23.06 9.32
N SER A 455 -0.89 22.04 10.16
CA SER A 455 -1.99 21.96 11.13
C SER A 455 -1.59 22.47 12.51
N ALA A 456 -2.56 22.91 13.31
CA ALA A 456 -2.42 23.22 14.74
C ALA A 456 -3.76 23.06 15.47
N ILE A 457 -3.72 22.76 16.77
CA ILE A 457 -4.88 22.72 17.65
C ILE A 457 -4.74 23.76 18.77
N ARG A 458 -5.87 24.26 19.26
CA ARG A 458 -5.97 25.16 20.41
C ARG A 458 -7.19 24.82 21.24
N ASP A 459 -7.09 25.02 22.55
CA ASP A 459 -8.19 24.79 23.47
C ASP A 459 -8.71 26.08 24.12
N TYR A 460 -10.04 26.23 24.23
CA TYR A 460 -10.69 27.40 24.83
C TYR A 460 -10.90 27.32 26.36
N LEU A 461 -10.89 26.12 26.96
CA LEU A 461 -10.91 25.92 28.41
C LEU A 461 -9.61 26.46 29.03
N HIS A 462 -8.49 26.24 28.34
CA HIS A 462 -7.16 26.82 28.57
C HIS A 462 -6.99 28.20 27.89
N GLY A 463 -8.09 28.94 27.68
CA GLY A 463 -8.09 30.34 27.25
C GLY A 463 -7.42 30.62 25.90
N GLN A 464 -7.39 29.66 24.97
CA GLN A 464 -6.67 29.68 23.68
C GLN A 464 -5.14 29.72 23.76
N ARG A 465 -4.56 29.47 24.95
CA ARG A 465 -3.11 29.54 25.23
C ARG A 465 -2.44 28.18 25.00
N TYR A 466 -3.03 27.10 25.51
CA TYR A 466 -2.62 25.74 25.13
C TYR A 466 -2.82 25.56 23.60
N ASN A 467 -1.69 25.49 22.89
CA ASN A 467 -1.59 25.59 21.44
C ASN A 467 -0.60 24.55 20.85
N PRO A 468 -0.85 23.23 20.98
CA PRO A 468 -0.06 22.20 20.32
C PRO A 468 -0.01 22.39 18.80
N THR A 469 1.19 22.49 18.23
CA THR A 469 1.40 22.69 16.80
C THR A 469 2.19 21.56 16.15
N GLN A 470 2.09 21.49 14.82
CA GLN A 470 3.01 20.71 14.01
C GLN A 470 4.44 21.29 14.05
N ALA A 471 4.63 22.56 13.71
CA ALA A 471 5.94 23.02 13.23
C ALA A 471 7.07 23.29 14.24
N GLY A 472 6.79 23.57 15.52
CA GLY A 472 7.83 23.91 16.51
C GLY A 472 7.37 24.81 17.66
N PHE A 473 8.33 25.35 18.41
CA PHE A 473 8.09 26.24 19.56
C PHE A 473 7.94 27.70 19.15
N SER A 474 8.82 28.23 18.29
CA SER A 474 8.83 29.66 17.90
C SER A 474 9.35 29.84 16.46
N ASP A 475 9.22 31.04 15.88
CA ASP A 475 9.63 31.39 14.51
C ASP A 475 10.97 30.73 14.03
N PRO A 476 12.07 30.75 14.84
CA PRO A 476 13.34 30.07 14.54
C PRO A 476 13.53 28.69 15.22
N ALA A 477 12.67 28.31 16.18
CA ALA A 477 12.82 27.08 16.96
C ALA A 477 11.85 25.98 16.49
N GLY A 478 12.34 25.12 15.60
CA GLY A 478 11.60 23.99 15.05
C GLY A 478 11.70 22.73 15.91
N THR A 479 10.71 21.83 15.79
CA THR A 479 10.79 20.47 16.34
C THR A 479 11.45 19.55 15.33
N VAL A 480 12.59 18.92 15.67
CA VAL A 480 13.23 17.95 14.77
C VAL A 480 12.48 16.62 14.84
N CYS A 481 12.22 16.00 13.70
CA CYS A 481 11.50 14.74 13.57
C CYS A 481 12.06 13.86 12.44
N ARG A 482 11.64 12.59 12.42
CA ARG A 482 11.89 11.66 11.31
C ARG A 482 10.80 11.79 10.25
N VAL A 483 11.22 11.90 8.99
CA VAL A 483 10.38 11.68 7.80
C VAL A 483 10.83 10.36 7.17
N LEU A 484 9.90 9.66 6.54
CA LEU A 484 10.12 8.46 5.74
C LEU A 484 9.56 8.69 4.33
N GLU A 485 10.31 8.32 3.31
CA GLU A 485 9.92 8.40 1.90
C GLU A 485 9.45 7.01 1.43
N THR A 486 8.42 6.93 0.59
CA THR A 486 8.02 5.65 -0.03
C THR A 486 8.95 5.30 -1.20
N LEU A 487 9.16 3.99 -1.43
CA LEU A 487 10.11 3.48 -2.44
C LEU A 487 9.69 3.73 -3.91
N ASP A 488 8.54 4.35 -4.14
CA ASP A 488 8.05 4.81 -5.43
C ASP A 488 7.84 6.33 -5.47
N ASP A 489 8.46 7.06 -4.54
CA ASP A 489 8.45 8.53 -4.38
C ASP A 489 7.03 9.14 -4.32
N SER A 490 6.03 8.32 -3.98
CA SER A 490 4.60 8.68 -4.02
C SER A 490 4.08 9.33 -2.74
N ALA A 491 4.78 9.20 -1.61
CA ALA A 491 4.38 9.78 -0.34
C ALA A 491 5.54 10.03 0.62
N LEU A 492 5.36 11.04 1.47
CA LEU A 492 6.20 11.37 2.62
C LEU A 492 5.41 11.12 3.91
N VAL A 493 6.00 10.40 4.87
CA VAL A 493 5.37 10.05 6.16
C VAL A 493 6.15 10.69 7.31
N VAL A 494 5.50 11.52 8.11
CA VAL A 494 6.09 12.07 9.34
C VAL A 494 5.84 11.09 10.48
N ALA A 495 6.91 10.56 11.09
CA ALA A 495 6.80 9.56 12.15
C ALA A 495 6.04 10.12 13.38
N PRO A 496 5.24 9.29 14.09
CA PRO A 496 4.55 9.70 15.31
C PRO A 496 5.52 10.28 16.34
N ARG A 497 5.28 11.50 16.81
CA ARG A 497 6.16 12.22 17.73
C ARG A 497 5.43 13.31 18.51
N PRO A 498 5.88 13.75 19.69
CA PRO A 498 5.19 14.79 20.46
C PRO A 498 5.00 16.13 19.73
N CYS A 499 3.82 16.72 19.90
CA CYS A 499 3.51 18.10 19.60
C CYS A 499 4.16 19.03 20.63
N VAL A 500 4.48 20.23 20.20
CA VAL A 500 5.05 21.29 21.05
C VAL A 500 4.10 22.49 21.06
N LEU A 501 4.02 23.17 22.20
CA LEU A 501 3.25 24.42 22.30
C LEU A 501 3.95 25.53 21.53
N PHE A 502 3.27 26.11 20.54
CA PHE A 502 3.83 27.25 19.82
C PHE A 502 3.57 28.55 20.59
N ARG A 503 4.66 29.25 20.92
CA ARG A 503 4.83 30.52 21.65
C ARG A 503 4.15 31.75 21.00
N GLY A 504 3.20 31.51 20.09
CA GLY A 504 2.75 32.43 19.06
C GLY A 504 1.71 33.49 19.44
N ASP A 505 1.41 33.72 20.72
CA ASP A 505 0.66 34.92 21.13
C ASP A 505 1.58 36.10 21.45
N GLY A 506 2.85 35.85 21.80
CA GLY A 506 3.84 36.86 22.17
C GLY A 506 3.47 37.70 23.39
N GLN A 507 2.53 37.23 24.22
CA GLN A 507 1.87 38.01 25.28
C GLN A 507 2.00 37.41 26.67
N MET A 508 2.09 36.08 26.82
CA MET A 508 2.12 35.43 28.14
C MET A 508 3.18 34.35 28.19
N ASP A 509 4.12 34.54 29.11
CA ASP A 509 5.17 33.58 29.41
C ASP A 509 4.60 32.34 30.13
N PHE A 510 5.14 31.18 29.79
CA PHE A 510 4.79 29.86 30.34
C PHE A 510 6.02 28.93 30.41
N THR A 511 7.23 29.50 30.40
CA THR A 511 8.49 28.74 30.43
C THR A 511 9.42 29.33 31.49
N GLU A 512 9.60 28.66 32.64
CA GLU A 512 10.57 29.11 33.67
C GLU A 512 12.03 28.92 33.19
N TRP A 513 12.24 28.13 32.12
CA TRP A 513 13.56 27.73 31.62
C TRP A 513 13.74 27.94 30.10
N GLU A 514 14.81 28.66 29.73
CA GLU A 514 15.24 28.88 28.33
C GLU A 514 16.42 27.97 27.91
N ASN A 515 16.49 26.74 28.43
CA ASN A 515 17.71 25.93 28.34
C ASN A 515 17.89 25.14 27.02
N LEU A 516 16.95 25.25 26.09
CA LEU A 516 17.05 24.71 24.72
C LEU A 516 17.06 25.85 23.69
N VAL A 517 16.14 26.81 23.85
CA VAL A 517 15.91 27.94 22.93
C VAL A 517 15.41 29.17 23.70
N ASP A 518 15.77 30.36 23.21
CA ASP A 518 15.26 31.67 23.65
C ASP A 518 13.72 31.69 23.53
N ASP A 519 13.02 32.00 24.64
CA ASP A 519 11.56 32.17 24.58
C ASP A 519 11.21 33.46 23.82
N GLY A 520 12.04 34.50 23.93
CA GLY A 520 11.95 35.79 23.26
C GLY A 520 10.81 36.70 23.76
N TYR A 521 10.29 36.51 24.97
CA TYR A 521 9.39 37.44 25.65
C TYR A 521 10.15 38.70 26.13
N THR A 522 9.41 39.77 26.45
CA THR A 522 10.02 41.09 26.69
C THR A 522 10.50 41.31 28.12
N GLU A 523 10.24 40.39 29.05
CA GLU A 523 10.66 40.48 30.45
C GLU A 523 11.95 39.67 30.67
N SER A 524 13.07 40.29 30.31
CA SER A 524 14.33 39.60 30.03
C SER A 524 14.94 38.78 31.18
N GLY A 525 15.09 37.47 30.96
CA GLY A 525 16.20 36.67 31.47
C GLY A 525 16.22 36.41 32.97
N GLY A 526 15.14 35.84 33.49
CA GLY A 526 15.11 35.26 34.83
C GLY A 526 13.97 34.26 34.98
N SER A 527 14.24 33.15 35.66
CA SER A 527 13.31 32.06 35.94
C SER A 527 12.07 32.50 36.73
N ASN A 528 11.10 33.12 36.05
CA ASN A 528 9.80 33.58 36.55
C ASN A 528 8.81 33.63 35.36
N ASP A 529 8.10 32.54 35.12
CA ASP A 529 6.98 32.52 34.19
C ASP A 529 5.69 33.04 34.89
N TRP A 530 4.50 32.81 34.31
CA TRP A 530 3.22 33.30 34.83
C TRP A 530 2.24 32.21 35.34
N ASP A 531 2.59 30.92 35.34
CA ASP A 531 1.71 29.79 35.71
C ASP A 531 1.58 29.55 37.22
N THR A 532 2.61 29.95 37.99
CA THR A 532 2.77 29.84 39.46
C THR A 532 3.14 28.47 40.04
N ILE A 533 3.69 27.55 39.23
CA ILE A 533 4.29 26.28 39.62
C ILE A 533 5.76 26.49 40.06
N ASP A 534 6.36 25.52 40.75
CA ASP A 534 7.80 25.50 41.11
C ASP A 534 8.50 24.46 40.26
N GLU A 535 9.16 24.91 39.19
CA GLU A 535 9.81 24.02 38.22
C GLU A 535 11.27 23.75 38.58
N SER A 536 11.76 24.22 39.73
CA SER A 536 13.16 24.12 40.12
C SER A 536 13.71 22.68 40.09
N LEU A 537 12.84 21.69 40.29
CA LEU A 537 13.13 20.24 40.21
C LEU A 537 12.57 19.52 38.97
N LEU A 538 11.99 20.24 38.00
CA LEU A 538 11.40 19.66 36.79
C LEU A 538 12.46 18.92 35.95
N PRO A 539 12.27 17.62 35.62
CA PRO A 539 13.14 16.91 34.69
C PRO A 539 13.02 17.48 33.28
N GLY A 540 14.11 17.51 32.51
CA GLY A 540 14.12 18.03 31.14
C GLY A 540 14.00 19.56 31.01
N LYS A 541 13.49 20.24 32.05
CA LYS A 541 13.26 21.70 32.06
C LYS A 541 12.41 22.10 30.86
N GLN A 542 12.86 23.05 30.02
CA GLN A 542 12.07 23.59 28.90
C GLN A 542 11.44 22.50 28.03
N ALA A 543 12.11 21.34 27.89
CA ALA A 543 11.57 20.17 27.18
C ALA A 543 10.21 19.71 27.71
N THR A 544 9.99 19.76 29.02
CA THR A 544 8.78 19.28 29.72
C THR A 544 7.72 20.37 29.85
N GLU A 545 8.11 21.64 29.96
CA GLU A 545 7.23 22.81 29.86
C GLU A 545 6.50 22.87 28.50
N ILE A 546 7.22 22.60 27.40
CA ILE A 546 6.69 22.81 26.04
C ILE A 546 6.14 21.54 25.36
N THR A 547 6.42 20.32 25.89
CA THR A 547 5.96 19.06 25.28
C THR A 547 4.52 18.75 25.68
N SER A 548 3.59 19.16 24.83
CA SER A 548 2.16 18.87 24.99
C SER A 548 1.84 17.38 24.92
N GLU A 549 0.74 16.98 25.55
CA GLU A 549 0.24 15.61 25.75
C GLU A 549 -0.13 14.87 24.44
N PHE A 550 -0.09 15.57 23.31
CA PHE A 550 -0.46 15.07 21.99
C PHE A 550 0.76 14.62 21.18
N ASP A 551 0.65 13.50 20.48
CA ASP A 551 1.58 13.13 19.41
C ASP A 551 0.99 13.55 18.05
N TYR A 552 1.83 14.08 17.17
CA TYR A 552 1.52 14.36 15.78
C TYR A 552 1.93 13.19 14.88
N PHE A 553 1.09 12.88 13.90
CA PHE A 553 1.41 12.02 12.76
C PHE A 553 0.80 12.64 11.49
N CYS A 554 1.47 12.51 10.34
CA CYS A 554 0.86 12.85 9.06
C CYS A 554 1.46 12.10 7.87
N THR A 555 0.69 12.02 6.79
CA THR A 555 1.16 11.62 5.45
C THR A 555 0.90 12.74 4.45
N TYR A 556 1.83 12.91 3.51
CA TYR A 556 1.68 13.70 2.30
C TYR A 556 1.76 12.74 1.12
N GLU A 557 0.70 12.62 0.33
CA GLU A 557 0.56 11.60 -0.73
C GLU A 557 0.26 12.26 -2.07
N ASP A 558 0.95 11.88 -3.16
CA ASP A 558 0.49 12.20 -4.52
C ASP A 558 -0.74 11.35 -4.85
N ARG A 559 -1.78 12.01 -5.36
CA ARG A 559 -3.06 11.42 -5.77
C ARG A 559 -3.31 11.57 -7.27
N ALA A 560 -2.39 12.14 -8.05
CA ALA A 560 -2.53 12.17 -9.50
C ALA A 560 -2.63 10.75 -10.08
N GLY A 561 -3.65 10.51 -10.92
CA GLY A 561 -3.96 9.19 -11.48
C GLY A 561 -4.76 8.27 -10.54
N ALA A 562 -4.71 8.46 -9.22
CA ALA A 562 -5.58 7.76 -8.28
C ALA A 562 -7.03 8.24 -8.45
N ASP A 563 -8.01 7.35 -8.25
CA ASP A 563 -9.45 7.68 -8.18
C ASP A 563 -10.01 8.47 -9.38
N GLY A 564 -9.32 8.43 -10.53
CA GLY A 564 -9.66 9.20 -11.73
C GLY A 564 -9.26 10.69 -11.68
N ILE A 565 -8.41 11.09 -10.73
CA ILE A 565 -7.83 12.44 -10.63
C ILE A 565 -6.85 12.64 -11.80
N THR A 566 -7.09 13.65 -12.64
CA THR A 566 -6.33 13.92 -13.89
C THR A 566 -5.43 15.16 -13.82
N ILE A 567 -5.26 15.75 -12.64
CA ILE A 567 -4.38 16.90 -12.41
C ILE A 567 -3.49 16.65 -11.20
N PRO A 568 -2.38 17.40 -11.05
CA PRO A 568 -1.56 17.36 -9.84
C PRO A 568 -2.37 17.55 -8.56
N CYS A 569 -2.19 16.63 -7.61
CA CYS A 569 -2.95 16.63 -6.36
C CYS A 569 -2.14 16.00 -5.23
N PHE A 570 -1.97 16.73 -4.13
CA PHE A 570 -1.43 16.18 -2.89
C PHE A 570 -2.51 16.08 -1.82
N ARG A 571 -2.56 14.95 -1.12
CA ARG A 571 -3.36 14.72 0.09
C ARG A 571 -2.47 14.86 1.32
N HIS A 572 -2.84 15.74 2.25
CA HIS A 572 -2.29 15.82 3.60
C HIS A 572 -3.29 15.21 4.57
N TYR A 573 -3.01 14.00 5.04
CA TYR A 573 -3.72 13.36 6.17
C TYR A 573 -2.95 13.62 7.45
N TYR A 574 -3.62 13.98 8.54
CA TYR A 574 -2.97 14.30 9.81
C TYR A 574 -3.75 13.77 11.03
N GLU A 575 -3.02 13.56 12.12
CA GLU A 575 -3.55 13.12 13.41
C GLU A 575 -2.90 13.88 14.58
N TYR A 576 -3.72 14.24 15.57
CA TYR A 576 -3.34 14.65 16.92
C TYR A 576 -3.83 13.57 17.88
N ARG A 577 -2.91 12.71 18.32
CA ARG A 577 -3.20 11.56 19.19
C ARG A 577 -3.01 11.97 20.65
N TYR A 578 -4.05 12.00 21.48
CA TYR A 578 -3.93 12.27 22.92
C TYR A 578 -3.44 10.99 23.63
N VAL A 579 -2.12 10.79 23.70
CA VAL A 579 -1.50 9.49 24.05
C VAL A 579 -0.71 9.47 25.35
N ARG A 580 -0.63 10.61 26.05
CA ARG A 580 0.09 10.72 27.32
C ARG A 580 -0.83 11.28 28.39
N ASP A 581 -0.68 10.78 29.62
CA ASP A 581 -1.45 11.24 30.77
C ASP A 581 -1.27 12.78 30.96
N PRO A 582 -2.31 13.51 31.43
CA PRO A 582 -2.23 14.93 31.73
C PRO A 582 -1.01 15.29 32.59
N GLY A 583 -0.05 15.97 31.98
CA GLY A 583 1.27 16.26 32.54
C GLY A 583 1.45 17.75 32.83
N HIS A 584 2.72 18.14 32.97
CA HIS A 584 3.09 19.53 33.27
C HIS A 584 2.56 20.53 32.23
N CYS A 585 2.68 20.16 30.95
CA CYS A 585 2.40 21.04 29.81
C CYS A 585 0.91 21.46 29.68
N ILE A 586 -0.04 20.63 30.09
CA ILE A 586 -1.45 21.06 30.25
C ILE A 586 -1.72 21.70 31.62
N LEU A 587 -1.03 21.26 32.69
CA LEU A 587 -1.26 21.73 34.05
C LEU A 587 -0.88 23.20 34.27
N GLN A 588 0.14 23.73 33.58
CA GLN A 588 0.47 25.16 33.61
C GLN A 588 -0.71 26.06 33.20
N HIS A 589 -1.55 25.61 32.26
CA HIS A 589 -2.75 26.36 31.83
C HIS A 589 -4.00 26.10 32.68
N ASN A 590 -3.91 25.26 33.72
CA ASN A 590 -5.03 24.87 34.58
C ASN A 590 -5.10 25.64 35.91
N LEU A 591 -4.10 26.47 36.20
CA LEU A 591 -4.00 27.26 37.43
C LEU A 591 -3.65 28.73 37.11
N GLY A 592 -3.56 29.54 38.17
CA GLY A 592 -3.10 30.92 38.07
C GLY A 592 -3.94 31.81 37.13
N PRO A 593 -3.30 32.77 36.42
CA PRO A 593 -3.96 33.66 35.46
C PRO A 593 -4.15 33.03 34.07
N LEU A 594 -3.70 31.78 33.85
CA LEU A 594 -3.71 31.11 32.54
C LEU A 594 -5.04 30.41 32.22
N PHE A 595 -5.77 29.97 33.24
CA PHE A 595 -7.04 29.26 33.12
C PHE A 595 -8.24 30.22 32.87
N ASP A 596 -9.01 30.01 31.80
CA ASP A 596 -10.24 30.77 31.48
C ASP A 596 -11.36 29.83 31.00
N PRO A 597 -11.87 28.94 31.87
CA PRO A 597 -12.74 27.83 31.49
C PRO A 597 -14.07 28.30 30.92
N VAL A 598 -14.55 29.50 31.31
CA VAL A 598 -15.87 30.01 30.97
C VAL A 598 -16.09 30.09 29.45
N THR A 599 -15.03 30.26 28.66
CA THR A 599 -15.16 30.35 27.19
C THR A 599 -15.06 29.01 26.45
N GLY A 600 -14.63 27.94 27.11
CA GLY A 600 -14.45 26.60 26.52
C GLY A 600 -15.05 25.44 27.31
N GLU A 601 -15.75 25.71 28.42
CA GLU A 601 -16.50 24.73 29.21
C GLU A 601 -17.46 23.92 28.33
N VAL A 602 -17.36 22.59 28.42
CA VAL A 602 -18.25 21.66 27.74
C VAL A 602 -18.89 20.69 28.73
N THR A 603 -20.22 20.66 28.75
CA THR A 603 -21.01 19.88 29.73
C THR A 603 -21.04 18.39 29.42
N ASP A 604 -20.81 18.02 28.16
CA ASP A 604 -20.65 16.64 27.69
C ASP A 604 -19.88 16.62 26.36
N LEU A 605 -18.72 15.99 26.35
CA LEU A 605 -17.79 15.90 25.21
C LEU A 605 -18.27 14.90 24.14
N SER A 606 -18.94 13.81 24.56
CA SER A 606 -19.33 12.69 23.69
C SER A 606 -20.70 12.91 23.08
N VAL A 607 -20.80 12.96 21.75
CA VAL A 607 -22.10 13.10 21.06
C VAL A 607 -22.85 11.77 21.07
N THR A 608 -22.15 10.71 20.69
CA THR A 608 -22.60 9.31 20.67
C THR A 608 -21.64 8.42 21.45
N GLU A 609 -20.32 8.60 21.28
CA GLU A 609 -19.29 7.73 21.88
C GLU A 609 -18.12 8.49 22.53
N PRO A 610 -17.47 7.92 23.58
CA PRO A 610 -17.86 6.71 24.28
C PRO A 610 -19.21 6.85 25.03
N VAL A 611 -20.01 5.77 25.13
CA VAL A 611 -21.33 5.81 25.78
C VAL A 611 -21.26 6.32 27.24
N GLY A 612 -21.75 7.52 27.49
CA GLY A 612 -21.85 8.10 28.83
C GLY A 612 -22.29 9.56 28.82
N ILE A 613 -21.85 10.31 29.83
CA ILE A 613 -21.83 11.77 29.85
C ILE A 613 -20.46 12.16 30.39
N TYR A 614 -19.69 12.90 29.61
CA TYR A 614 -18.31 13.24 29.89
C TYR A 614 -18.11 14.76 29.88
N PRO A 615 -18.44 15.48 30.97
CA PRO A 615 -18.10 16.90 31.08
C PRO A 615 -16.59 17.08 30.95
N ALA A 616 -16.13 18.16 30.31
CA ALA A 616 -14.71 18.51 30.27
C ALA A 616 -14.20 18.83 31.69
N THR A 617 -12.99 18.37 32.00
CA THR A 617 -12.23 18.81 33.18
C THR A 617 -11.02 19.63 32.72
N SER A 618 -10.32 20.26 33.66
CA SER A 618 -9.01 20.90 33.43
C SER A 618 -8.03 20.02 32.64
N ASN A 619 -8.14 18.71 32.81
CA ASN A 619 -7.23 17.73 32.25
C ASN A 619 -7.68 17.18 30.89
N ASP A 620 -8.73 17.75 30.29
CA ASP A 620 -9.23 17.40 28.96
C ASP A 620 -9.14 18.64 28.06
N LEU A 621 -9.35 18.45 26.75
CA LEU A 621 -9.66 19.60 25.89
C LEU A 621 -11.18 19.81 25.89
N GLY A 622 -11.60 21.04 26.18
CA GLY A 622 -12.96 21.53 25.97
C GLY A 622 -13.14 21.96 24.52
N VAL A 623 -13.76 23.12 24.28
CA VAL A 623 -14.00 23.58 22.90
C VAL A 623 -12.66 23.76 22.15
N LEU A 624 -12.37 22.78 21.29
CA LEU A 624 -11.11 22.61 20.60
C LEU A 624 -11.22 23.25 19.22
N GLN A 625 -10.38 24.25 18.96
CA GLN A 625 -10.24 24.86 17.64
C GLN A 625 -9.05 24.26 16.90
N PHE A 626 -9.32 23.51 15.83
CA PHE A 626 -8.30 23.07 14.89
C PHE A 626 -8.16 24.05 13.71
N SER A 627 -7.00 24.08 13.08
CA SER A 627 -6.79 24.79 11.81
C SER A 627 -5.80 24.01 10.96
N ILE A 628 -6.07 23.92 9.66
CA ILE A 628 -5.13 23.43 8.64
C ILE A 628 -5.10 24.43 7.50
N SER A 629 -3.91 24.92 7.15
CA SER A 629 -3.81 26.09 6.28
C SER A 629 -2.43 26.27 5.68
N ILE A 630 -2.40 26.91 4.51
CA ILE A 630 -1.20 27.39 3.84
C ILE A 630 -1.02 28.90 4.15
N ARG A 631 0.23 29.37 4.21
CA ARG A 631 0.56 30.80 4.13
C ARG A 631 1.60 30.98 3.03
N MET A 632 1.58 32.14 2.38
CA MET A 632 2.41 32.41 1.21
C MET A 632 2.92 33.86 1.29
N ASP A 633 4.15 34.08 0.84
CA ASP A 633 4.74 35.41 0.69
C ASP A 633 4.09 36.10 -0.52
N ARG A 634 3.47 37.24 -0.24
CA ARG A 634 2.70 38.01 -1.22
C ARG A 634 3.60 38.73 -2.24
N ASP A 635 4.89 38.87 -1.96
CA ASP A 635 5.86 39.41 -2.90
C ASP A 635 6.37 38.34 -3.89
N LEU A 636 6.10 37.05 -3.61
CA LEU A 636 6.27 35.93 -4.56
C LEU A 636 4.97 35.63 -5.32
N TRP A 637 3.86 35.39 -4.61
CA TRP A 637 2.56 35.11 -5.24
C TRP A 637 1.37 35.73 -4.50
N ALA A 638 0.64 36.59 -5.20
CA ALA A 638 -0.58 37.26 -4.70
C ALA A 638 -1.72 37.12 -5.73
N PRO A 639 -2.38 35.95 -5.80
CA PRO A 639 -3.44 35.70 -6.78
C PRO A 639 -4.59 36.69 -6.62
N LEU A 640 -5.06 37.24 -7.74
CA LEU A 640 -6.04 38.33 -7.80
C LEU A 640 -7.48 37.85 -7.57
N TYR A 641 -7.76 36.57 -7.82
CA TYR A 641 -9.11 36.01 -7.78
C TYR A 641 -9.19 34.81 -6.85
N ARG A 642 -10.39 34.60 -6.29
CA ARG A 642 -10.78 33.38 -5.60
C ARG A 642 -11.99 32.75 -6.29
N GLY A 643 -12.01 31.44 -6.39
CA GLY A 643 -13.20 30.65 -6.68
C GLY A 643 -13.89 30.24 -5.38
N LEU A 644 -15.21 30.42 -5.31
CA LEU A 644 -16.08 29.90 -4.25
C LEU A 644 -17.22 29.10 -4.88
N VAL A 645 -17.44 27.88 -4.39
CA VAL A 645 -18.38 26.90 -4.98
C VAL A 645 -19.64 26.76 -4.12
N ASN A 646 -20.80 27.07 -4.70
CA ASN A 646 -22.07 27.18 -3.96
C ASN A 646 -23.05 26.03 -4.23
N GLY A 647 -22.59 24.95 -4.88
CA GLY A 647 -23.40 23.80 -5.27
C GLY A 647 -22.63 22.76 -6.09
N PRO A 648 -23.29 21.65 -6.49
CA PRO A 648 -22.65 20.47 -7.06
C PRO A 648 -22.38 20.56 -8.58
N THR A 649 -22.51 21.73 -9.21
CA THR A 649 -22.25 21.90 -10.65
C THR A 649 -21.20 22.97 -10.92
N ILE A 650 -20.49 22.87 -12.04
CA ILE A 650 -19.50 23.88 -12.45
C ILE A 650 -20.12 25.28 -12.68
N GLY A 651 -21.44 25.38 -12.82
CA GLY A 651 -22.17 26.66 -12.84
C GLY A 651 -22.26 27.34 -11.47
N ASP A 652 -21.99 26.63 -10.38
CA ASP A 652 -22.02 27.13 -9.00
C ASP A 652 -20.65 27.67 -8.52
N LEU A 653 -19.60 27.50 -9.33
CA LEU A 653 -18.28 28.10 -9.16
C LEU A 653 -18.31 29.60 -9.51
N SER A 654 -18.13 30.44 -8.50
CA SER A 654 -18.06 31.90 -8.63
C SER A 654 -16.62 32.39 -8.46
N MET A 655 -15.99 32.84 -9.55
CA MET A 655 -14.73 33.59 -9.49
C MET A 655 -14.98 35.03 -9.06
N GLN A 656 -14.22 35.51 -8.08
CA GLN A 656 -14.39 36.82 -7.43
C GLN A 656 -13.03 37.48 -7.19
N GLU A 657 -12.93 38.79 -7.38
CA GLU A 657 -11.72 39.56 -7.07
C GLU A 657 -11.45 39.57 -5.55
N ARG A 658 -10.20 39.32 -5.15
CA ARG A 658 -9.77 39.27 -3.74
C ARG A 658 -9.51 40.68 -3.22
N GLY A 659 -10.47 41.20 -2.44
CA GLY A 659 -10.32 42.46 -1.71
C GLY A 659 -9.35 42.37 -0.53
N SER A 660 -9.08 43.50 0.13
CA SER A 660 -8.15 43.58 1.28
C SER A 660 -8.61 42.87 2.56
N ASN A 661 -9.88 42.46 2.63
CA ASN A 661 -10.51 41.98 3.85
C ASN A 661 -10.60 40.44 3.84
N VAL A 662 -10.40 39.85 5.01
CA VAL A 662 -10.63 38.41 5.22
C VAL A 662 -12.05 38.03 4.79
N ALA A 663 -12.18 37.00 3.95
CA ALA A 663 -13.43 36.34 3.68
C ALA A 663 -13.47 34.99 4.43
N VAL A 664 -14.48 34.83 5.28
CA VAL A 664 -14.77 33.56 5.96
C VAL A 664 -16.08 33.00 5.42
N ARG A 665 -16.15 31.69 5.21
CA ARG A 665 -17.37 30.96 4.85
C ARG A 665 -17.48 29.69 5.67
N ALA A 666 -18.58 29.51 6.39
CA ALA A 666 -18.86 28.25 7.08
C ALA A 666 -19.51 27.26 6.11
N PHE A 667 -19.21 25.97 6.24
CA PHE A 667 -19.83 24.89 5.48
C PHE A 667 -20.41 23.78 6.38
N HIS A 668 -19.83 23.59 7.56
CA HIS A 668 -20.44 22.81 8.64
C HIS A 668 -20.82 23.71 9.82
N ARG A 669 -21.97 23.47 10.43
CA ARG A 669 -22.39 24.12 11.69
C ARG A 669 -23.53 23.35 12.38
N ASP A 670 -23.21 22.55 13.39
CA ASP A 670 -24.24 21.93 14.22
C ASP A 670 -24.71 22.89 15.32
N ALA A 671 -25.98 23.27 15.27
CA ALA A 671 -26.63 24.11 16.28
C ALA A 671 -27.19 23.32 17.47
N SER A 672 -27.34 22.00 17.36
CA SER A 672 -27.86 21.12 18.41
C SER A 672 -26.84 20.90 19.53
N LEU A 673 -25.55 20.85 19.17
CA LEU A 673 -24.44 20.73 20.12
C LEU A 673 -24.19 22.02 20.93
N ALA A 674 -24.78 23.16 20.55
CA ALA A 674 -24.54 24.45 21.19
C ALA A 674 -25.01 24.51 22.67
N GLU A 675 -25.98 23.68 23.08
CA GLU A 675 -26.39 23.57 24.50
C GLU A 675 -25.31 22.89 25.37
N ARG A 676 -24.36 22.16 24.75
CA ARG A 676 -23.22 21.55 25.45
C ARG A 676 -22.10 22.55 25.77
N THR A 677 -22.07 23.71 25.11
CA THR A 677 -20.95 24.67 25.17
C THR A 677 -21.40 26.04 25.73
N PRO A 678 -21.88 26.13 26.99
CA PRO A 678 -22.72 27.23 27.48
C PRO A 678 -22.11 28.64 27.43
N GLY A 679 -20.78 28.77 27.40
CA GLY A 679 -20.08 30.05 27.25
C GLY A 679 -19.44 30.29 25.87
N PHE A 680 -19.47 29.32 24.96
CA PHE A 680 -18.86 29.44 23.63
C PHE A 680 -19.86 29.95 22.58
N ALA A 681 -19.64 31.17 22.08
CA ALA A 681 -20.48 31.76 21.05
C ALA A 681 -20.04 31.32 19.64
N LEU A 682 -20.70 30.28 19.10
CA LEU A 682 -20.45 29.78 17.73
C LEU A 682 -20.50 30.91 16.68
N PRO A 683 -19.45 31.08 15.86
CA PRO A 683 -19.43 32.12 14.83
C PRO A 683 -20.60 32.01 13.84
N ASN A 684 -21.06 33.17 13.36
CA ASN A 684 -22.15 33.26 12.39
C ASN A 684 -21.64 33.88 11.08
N TYR A 685 -21.08 33.04 10.22
CA TYR A 685 -20.55 33.44 8.91
C TYR A 685 -21.49 33.04 7.77
N ALA A 686 -21.35 33.72 6.64
CA ALA A 686 -22.07 33.37 5.42
C ALA A 686 -21.74 31.92 5.01
N GLN A 687 -22.76 31.15 4.65
CA GLN A 687 -22.59 29.73 4.34
C GLN A 687 -22.03 29.54 2.92
N ILE A 688 -21.38 28.40 2.69
CA ILE A 688 -20.99 27.86 1.38
C ILE A 688 -21.32 26.36 1.38
N GLN A 689 -21.73 25.79 0.24
CA GLN A 689 -22.09 24.37 0.18
C GLN A 689 -20.86 23.46 0.08
N VAL A 690 -19.87 23.87 -0.72
CA VAL A 690 -18.69 23.04 -1.01
C VAL A 690 -17.46 23.64 -0.33
N PRO A 691 -16.70 22.85 0.46
CA PRO A 691 -15.48 23.28 1.15
C PRO A 691 -14.26 23.35 0.21
N LEU A 692 -14.40 24.05 -0.91
CA LEU A 692 -13.35 24.26 -1.92
C LEU A 692 -13.05 25.76 -2.07
N LEU A 693 -11.82 26.15 -1.74
CA LEU A 693 -11.25 27.46 -2.07
C LEU A 693 -10.31 27.30 -3.26
N ILE A 694 -10.55 28.04 -4.33
CA ILE A 694 -9.61 28.13 -5.46
C ILE A 694 -8.94 29.51 -5.41
N LEU A 695 -7.63 29.59 -5.56
CA LEU A 695 -6.86 30.84 -5.66
C LEU A 695 -6.24 30.93 -7.05
N SER A 696 -6.49 31.99 -7.82
CA SER A 696 -6.04 32.10 -9.22
C SER A 696 -5.65 33.51 -9.63
N GLU A 697 -4.79 33.59 -10.64
CA GLU A 697 -4.46 34.82 -11.38
C GLU A 697 -5.56 35.20 -12.40
N SER A 698 -6.47 34.26 -12.71
CA SER A 698 -7.53 34.40 -13.72
C SER A 698 -8.93 34.49 -13.09
N SER A 699 -9.83 35.21 -13.77
CA SER A 699 -11.28 35.16 -13.52
C SER A 699 -12.04 34.29 -14.53
N ASP A 700 -11.37 33.87 -15.62
CA ASP A 700 -11.86 32.84 -16.52
C ASP A 700 -11.52 31.46 -15.93
N ILE A 701 -12.54 30.61 -15.77
CA ILE A 701 -12.41 29.28 -15.16
C ILE A 701 -11.69 28.28 -16.05
N ASP A 702 -11.57 28.56 -17.35
CA ASP A 702 -10.91 27.73 -18.36
C ASP A 702 -9.44 28.17 -18.61
N GLN A 703 -8.90 29.14 -17.86
CA GLN A 703 -7.57 29.70 -18.08
C GLN A 703 -6.79 30.00 -16.78
N GLY A 704 -5.46 29.98 -16.89
CA GLY A 704 -4.54 30.36 -15.82
C GLY A 704 -4.25 29.24 -14.82
N GLY A 705 -3.10 29.32 -14.16
CA GLY A 705 -2.78 28.47 -13.02
C GLY A 705 -3.60 28.86 -11.79
N ALA A 706 -3.95 27.87 -10.98
CA ALA A 706 -4.64 28.06 -9.72
C ALA A 706 -4.21 27.02 -8.67
N LEU A 707 -4.38 27.37 -7.40
CA LEU A 707 -4.22 26.48 -6.26
C LEU A 707 -5.60 26.19 -5.67
N GLY A 708 -6.00 24.92 -5.66
CA GLY A 708 -7.17 24.43 -4.97
C GLY A 708 -6.82 23.98 -3.55
N LEU A 709 -7.56 24.47 -2.57
CA LEU A 709 -7.54 24.02 -1.18
C LEU A 709 -8.91 23.35 -0.91
N TYR A 710 -8.93 22.03 -0.71
CA TYR A 710 -10.17 21.26 -0.54
C TYR A 710 -10.17 20.44 0.75
N PHE A 711 -11.25 20.52 1.52
CA PHE A 711 -11.47 19.76 2.75
C PHE A 711 -12.73 18.89 2.57
N PRO A 712 -12.64 17.66 2.04
CA PRO A 712 -13.82 16.86 1.69
C PRO A 712 -14.70 16.55 2.91
N ASP A 713 -16.00 16.37 2.70
CA ASP A 713 -16.89 15.76 3.70
C ASP A 713 -16.77 14.22 3.63
N SER A 714 -15.56 13.73 3.91
CA SER A 714 -15.21 12.31 3.98
C SER A 714 -15.33 11.78 5.41
N GLU A 715 -15.36 10.46 5.58
CA GLU A 715 -15.45 9.78 6.89
C GLU A 715 -14.38 10.25 7.90
N ILE A 716 -13.19 10.61 7.41
CA ILE A 716 -12.08 11.15 8.21
C ILE A 716 -12.39 12.55 8.74
N ASN A 717 -13.06 13.38 7.93
CA ASN A 717 -13.39 14.77 8.23
C ASN A 717 -14.78 14.96 8.87
N THR A 718 -15.63 13.94 8.85
CA THR A 718 -16.90 13.90 9.59
C THR A 718 -16.71 13.30 10.97
N GLU A 719 -16.25 12.06 11.03
CA GLU A 719 -15.88 11.37 12.27
C GLU A 719 -14.44 11.72 12.65
N SER A 720 -14.21 13.03 12.86
CA SER A 720 -12.88 13.59 13.08
C SER A 720 -12.29 13.23 14.45
N VAL A 721 -13.09 12.79 15.42
CA VAL A 721 -12.59 12.23 16.68
C VAL A 721 -12.90 10.73 16.74
N VAL A 722 -11.87 9.93 17.03
CA VAL A 722 -11.98 8.47 17.16
C VAL A 722 -11.28 7.97 18.43
N GLY A 723 -11.84 6.93 19.03
CA GLY A 723 -11.18 6.13 20.05
C GLY A 723 -10.37 5.02 19.41
N VAL A 724 -9.09 4.91 19.75
CA VAL A 724 -8.15 3.93 19.19
C VAL A 724 -7.54 3.08 20.30
N ASP A 725 -7.51 1.76 20.13
CA ASP A 725 -6.80 0.85 21.03
C ASP A 725 -5.29 1.09 20.97
N GLU A 726 -4.64 1.33 22.13
CA GLU A 726 -3.22 1.71 22.22
C GLU A 726 -2.24 0.65 21.70
N ASN A 727 -2.65 -0.62 21.66
CA ASN A 727 -1.75 -1.76 21.46
C ASN A 727 -1.85 -2.33 20.05
N SER A 728 -3.08 -2.39 19.53
CA SER A 728 -3.43 -2.90 18.20
C SER A 728 -3.63 -1.78 17.19
N GLY A 729 -4.03 -0.60 17.63
CA GLY A 729 -4.40 0.49 16.75
C GLY A 729 -5.81 0.41 16.14
N ALA A 730 -6.63 -0.55 16.55
CA ALA A 730 -7.99 -0.66 16.06
C ALA A 730 -8.84 0.56 16.46
N ILE A 731 -9.63 1.10 15.54
CA ILE A 731 -10.64 2.13 15.86
C ILE A 731 -11.79 1.44 16.62
N LEU A 732 -11.93 1.77 17.90
CA LEU A 732 -12.94 1.22 18.80
C LEU A 732 -14.27 1.99 18.74
N TYR A 733 -14.21 3.30 18.52
CA TYR A 733 -15.39 4.15 18.31
C TYR A 733 -15.07 5.41 17.50
N ARG A 734 -16.13 6.08 17.03
CA ARG A 734 -16.12 7.26 16.15
C ARG A 734 -17.19 8.25 16.64
N ASP A 735 -16.89 9.55 16.60
CA ASP A 735 -17.81 10.57 17.10
C ASP A 735 -17.66 11.90 16.32
N ASP A 736 -18.73 12.36 15.64
CA ASP A 736 -18.76 13.70 15.02
C ASP A 736 -19.03 14.76 16.09
N ARG A 737 -17.94 15.29 16.65
CA ARG A 737 -17.97 16.35 17.66
C ARG A 737 -17.97 17.77 17.08
N ARG A 738 -18.05 17.93 15.74
CA ARG A 738 -17.82 19.21 15.05
C ARG A 738 -18.98 20.18 15.31
N LEU A 739 -18.67 21.29 15.97
CA LEU A 739 -19.61 22.38 16.20
C LEU A 739 -19.76 23.28 14.96
N HIS A 740 -18.64 23.56 14.28
CA HIS A 740 -18.56 24.50 13.15
C HIS A 740 -17.25 24.29 12.37
N VAL A 741 -17.29 24.33 11.05
CA VAL A 741 -16.08 24.33 10.20
C VAL A 741 -16.19 25.39 9.10
N GLU A 742 -15.11 26.14 8.89
CA GLU A 742 -15.01 27.27 7.99
C GLU A 742 -13.81 27.22 7.05
N LEU A 743 -14.06 27.68 5.82
CA LEU A 743 -13.12 28.07 4.79
C LEU A 743 -12.73 29.53 5.03
N ARG A 744 -11.44 29.83 4.95
CA ARG A 744 -10.86 31.13 5.22
C ARG A 744 -9.92 31.57 4.10
N ASP A 745 -10.21 32.73 3.55
CA ASP A 745 -9.40 33.49 2.60
C ASP A 745 -8.91 34.76 3.32
N SER A 746 -7.61 34.93 3.50
CA SER A 746 -7.01 36.08 4.18
C SER A 746 -5.87 36.67 3.34
N PRO A 747 -6.17 37.45 2.28
CA PRO A 747 -5.18 37.98 1.34
C PRO A 747 -4.13 38.90 1.96
N PHE A 748 -4.36 39.39 3.19
CA PHE A 748 -3.45 40.22 3.98
C PHE A 748 -3.50 39.79 5.46
N ARG A 749 -2.94 38.62 5.81
CA ARG A 749 -2.81 38.19 7.22
C ARG A 749 -1.84 39.11 8.00
N ILE A 750 -0.80 39.54 7.31
CA ILE A 750 0.04 40.73 7.54
C ILE A 750 0.33 41.35 6.15
N PRO A 751 0.91 42.55 6.02
CA PRO A 751 1.07 43.20 4.70
C PRO A 751 1.80 42.37 3.63
N THR A 752 2.73 41.50 4.03
CA THR A 752 3.55 40.65 3.16
C THR A 752 3.12 39.17 3.12
N MET A 753 2.09 38.75 3.86
CA MET A 753 1.71 37.32 3.95
C MET A 753 0.21 37.13 3.82
N GLN A 754 -0.21 36.18 2.97
CA GLN A 754 -1.59 35.68 2.93
C GLN A 754 -1.74 34.40 3.78
N TRP A 755 -2.96 34.03 4.15
CA TRP A 755 -3.24 32.86 4.99
C TRP A 755 -4.57 32.22 4.60
N ASP A 756 -4.51 31.10 3.90
CA ASP A 756 -5.64 30.55 3.17
C ASP A 756 -5.80 29.05 3.51
N GLY A 757 -7.03 28.58 3.71
CA GLY A 757 -7.31 27.21 4.14
C GLY A 757 -8.51 27.12 5.09
N PHE A 758 -8.40 26.29 6.13
CA PHE A 758 -9.53 25.83 6.95
C PHE A 758 -9.31 25.99 8.46
N ARG A 759 -10.44 26.08 9.17
CA ARG A 759 -10.54 26.11 10.63
C ARG A 759 -11.82 25.43 11.07
N GLY A 760 -11.80 24.74 12.20
CA GLY A 760 -13.02 24.23 12.82
C GLY A 760 -12.98 24.32 14.33
N TYR A 761 -14.15 24.10 14.92
CA TYR A 761 -14.42 24.04 16.35
C TYR A 761 -15.16 22.75 16.64
N LEU A 762 -14.74 21.99 17.64
CA LEU A 762 -15.39 20.74 18.07
C LEU A 762 -15.50 20.67 19.60
N LEU A 763 -16.37 19.79 20.13
CA LEU A 763 -16.69 19.73 21.56
C LEU A 763 -15.47 19.50 22.46
N GLY A 764 -14.53 18.66 22.02
CA GLY A 764 -13.25 18.46 22.68
C GLY A 764 -12.76 17.02 22.63
N MET A 765 -11.76 16.72 23.46
CA MET A 765 -11.12 15.41 23.53
C MET A 765 -10.90 14.95 24.97
N LEU A 766 -11.20 13.69 25.24
CA LEU A 766 -10.94 13.01 26.50
C LEU A 766 -9.46 12.63 26.62
N ASN A 767 -8.90 12.84 27.80
CA ASN A 767 -7.56 12.36 28.11
C ASN A 767 -7.52 10.84 28.41
N PRO A 768 -6.36 10.17 28.28
CA PRO A 768 -6.22 8.71 28.46
C PRO A 768 -6.71 8.13 29.80
N THR A 769 -6.82 8.94 30.85
CA THR A 769 -7.32 8.47 32.16
C THR A 769 -8.85 8.39 32.24
N ARG A 770 -9.57 8.90 31.22
CA ARG A 770 -11.04 9.00 31.17
C ARG A 770 -11.69 8.20 30.04
N THR A 771 -10.92 7.79 29.04
CA THR A 771 -11.32 6.85 27.99
C THR A 771 -11.51 5.43 28.54
N PRO A 772 -12.06 4.48 27.75
CA PRO A 772 -12.00 3.06 28.09
C PRO A 772 -10.55 2.57 28.26
N ALA A 773 -10.33 1.59 29.14
CA ALA A 773 -8.97 1.14 29.47
C ALA A 773 -8.21 0.61 28.23
N GLY A 774 -7.03 1.19 27.97
CA GLY A 774 -6.24 0.88 26.76
C GLY A 774 -6.71 1.61 25.50
N THR A 775 -7.56 2.64 25.62
CA THR A 775 -8.02 3.48 24.51
C THR A 775 -7.47 4.91 24.62
N VAL A 776 -7.04 5.49 23.51
CA VAL A 776 -6.70 6.92 23.37
C VAL A 776 -7.67 7.60 22.40
N GLU A 777 -7.89 8.91 22.55
CA GLU A 777 -8.59 9.68 21.52
C GLU A 777 -7.63 10.29 20.51
N VAL A 778 -8.01 10.24 19.24
CA VAL A 778 -7.28 10.84 18.12
C VAL A 778 -8.19 11.79 17.37
N LEU A 779 -7.76 13.05 17.24
CA LEU A 779 -8.33 14.00 16.29
C LEU A 779 -7.60 13.84 14.96
N ARG A 780 -8.31 13.40 13.93
CA ARG A 780 -7.82 13.20 12.57
C ARG A 780 -8.45 14.19 11.59
N GLY A 781 -7.81 14.36 10.44
CA GLY A 781 -8.36 15.13 9.32
C GLY A 781 -7.58 14.89 8.03
N GLU A 782 -8.20 15.23 6.90
CA GLU A 782 -7.54 15.24 5.60
C GLU A 782 -7.87 16.49 4.78
N PHE A 783 -6.90 16.89 3.98
CA PHE A 783 -6.92 18.13 3.22
C PHE A 783 -6.17 17.91 1.89
N TYR A 784 -6.70 18.45 0.80
CA TYR A 784 -6.17 18.24 -0.54
C TYR A 784 -5.73 19.57 -1.18
N LEU A 785 -4.51 19.56 -1.68
CA LEU A 785 -3.90 20.60 -2.51
C LEU A 785 -4.03 20.18 -3.97
N LEU A 786 -4.65 20.99 -4.82
CA LEU A 786 -4.81 20.71 -6.26
C LEU A 786 -4.17 21.82 -7.10
N ASN A 787 -3.58 21.49 -8.25
CA ASN A 787 -3.11 22.49 -9.21
C ASN A 787 -3.64 22.23 -10.62
N GLY A 788 -4.12 23.30 -11.27
CA GLY A 788 -4.72 23.28 -12.60
C GLY A 788 -5.47 24.58 -12.89
N SER A 789 -6.35 24.59 -13.88
CA SER A 789 -7.34 25.67 -14.04
C SER A 789 -8.45 25.58 -12.97
N PRO A 790 -9.21 26.67 -12.70
CA PRO A 790 -10.32 26.63 -11.76
C PRO A 790 -11.40 25.58 -12.11
N ARG A 791 -11.66 25.31 -13.40
CA ARG A 791 -12.53 24.21 -13.84
C ARG A 791 -11.95 22.86 -13.44
N GLU A 792 -10.71 22.58 -13.81
CA GLU A 792 -10.10 21.27 -13.54
C GLU A 792 -10.03 20.98 -12.04
N ILE A 793 -9.72 21.99 -11.22
CA ILE A 793 -9.73 21.87 -9.76
C ILE A 793 -11.13 21.52 -9.23
N PHE A 794 -12.18 22.19 -9.70
CA PHE A 794 -13.56 21.82 -9.37
C PHE A 794 -13.88 20.38 -9.79
N GLU A 795 -13.58 20.01 -11.04
CA GLU A 795 -13.94 18.71 -11.63
C GLU A 795 -13.14 17.54 -11.05
N ASN A 796 -11.99 17.78 -10.40
CA ASN A 796 -11.20 16.77 -9.71
C ASN A 796 -11.51 16.70 -8.21
N ALA A 797 -11.86 17.82 -7.56
CA ALA A 797 -12.40 17.79 -6.20
C ALA A 797 -13.68 16.92 -6.11
N GLN A 798 -14.54 16.95 -7.13
CA GLN A 798 -15.70 16.05 -7.24
C GLN A 798 -15.36 14.56 -7.41
N ARG A 799 -14.13 14.22 -7.79
CA ARG A 799 -13.65 12.82 -7.91
C ARG A 799 -13.07 12.30 -6.60
N ILE A 800 -12.45 13.19 -5.82
CA ILE A 800 -12.01 12.92 -4.44
C ILE A 800 -13.23 12.62 -3.56
N GLN A 801 -14.24 13.49 -3.58
CA GLN A 801 -15.51 13.26 -2.89
C GLN A 801 -16.63 14.02 -3.63
N PRO A 802 -17.72 13.35 -4.06
CA PRO A 802 -18.87 14.01 -4.67
C PRO A 802 -19.53 15.06 -3.76
N PHE A 803 -20.06 16.12 -4.37
CA PHE A 803 -20.69 17.28 -3.69
C PHE A 803 -22.21 17.13 -3.56
#